data_AF-A0A9D7S365-F1
#
_entry.id   AF-A0A9D7S365-F1
#
_cell.length_a   1.000
_cell.length_b   1.000
_cell.length_c   1.000
_cell.angle_alpha   90.00
_cell.angle_beta   90.00
_cell.angle_gamma   90.00
#
_symmetry.space_group_name_H-M   'P 1'
#
loop_
_entity.id
_entity.type
_entity.pdbx_description
1 polymer ?
#
loop_
_entity_poly.entity_id
_entity_poly.type
_entity_poly.pdbx_seq_one_letter_code
_entity_poly.pdbx_strand_id
1 'polypeptide(L)'
;MFKRLLLLLLLALSAPAHSAIESGLWYDRTHNGHGLDLHRAGPLLFGTFYTYDQRNAVDWLWLQSTDFEAPTSALTHYRRTPAGMVGSVAGSIALTPVSSCPDGLPRPEARALLRMDFTLNGLAATWCVEPLLPVARVPLAVVSGAWYAPADSGWGVMTHLFPGADGSTRSFRIIYYHDAAGDPRWAFASGGGDALSETQTYYTPYVECTGCPSGPFLTLVAGQATVTLTAPLADADSARNHAQIALDFEGSHFEKNATLALLSKPQRVAGAAATREGPIAGSVLADGIEVFHDVPYVQPPVGNLRWRAPQTLAPRSQLRDARTVGPGCPQPPGGPELISEDCLQLNVWRPSTPGPHPVMLWIHGGGFVAGSAVQPANGRLQYDGAAWARRGVVFVSLNYRIGVFGWLAQRDLLGEAPDHPQTGNYGLLDQIAALNWVRGNIASFGGDPAQVTVFGESAGGVSSCALLTAPAARGLFQRVIVQSGNCGWDPPSLSSGLTQGDRVTAAAGCANATDRRACLRALSAAQLLAAVPPVSDPANLLDGESFGPMVDGFVLAQSPGRAIAAGNAAAVPLLIGVNDDENTTLTPASLLPATVAGYEAAIRARFPAIASGVLQRYPAAQYATPQRAYQDLLDDLLFTCPARRAAADHAAQGNAAYHYALTEILPEPGLAALESFHGLDIVLLFGDLTLASPTVRSFGERMQRSWVDFAFGRAPGSSDAIVWPRYQTPTRQSLELNSARTAVLDDYRRDPCEFWNGFLVL
;
A
#
# COMPACT_ATOMS: atom_id res chain seq x y z
N MET A 1 57.64 26.57 23.48
CA MET A 1 56.63 25.48 23.41
C MET A 1 55.70 25.37 24.63
N PHE A 2 55.70 26.36 25.55
CA PHE A 2 54.90 26.40 26.77
C PHE A 2 53.60 27.26 26.64
N LYS A 3 53.01 27.30 25.43
CA LYS A 3 51.88 28.21 25.11
C LYS A 3 50.71 27.56 24.36
N ARG A 4 50.69 26.24 24.21
CA ARG A 4 49.59 25.55 23.50
C ARG A 4 48.83 24.49 24.29
N LEU A 5 49.28 24.12 25.49
CA LEU A 5 48.57 23.15 26.33
C LEU A 5 47.69 23.79 27.42
N LEU A 6 47.85 25.09 27.69
CA LEU A 6 47.01 25.83 28.63
C LEU A 6 45.66 26.27 28.03
N LEU A 7 45.46 26.06 26.72
CA LEU A 7 44.20 26.39 26.02
C LEU A 7 43.21 25.20 25.97
N LEU A 8 43.66 23.99 26.33
CA LEU A 8 42.81 22.79 26.41
C LEU A 8 42.31 22.48 27.83
N LEU A 9 42.83 23.18 28.86
CA LEU A 9 42.40 23.00 30.26
C LEU A 9 41.43 24.09 30.77
N LEU A 10 41.06 25.07 29.93
CA LEU A 10 40.17 26.18 30.31
C LEU A 10 38.84 26.22 29.53
N LEU A 11 38.52 25.18 28.76
CA LEU A 11 37.21 24.99 28.12
C LEU A 11 36.41 23.81 28.72
N ALA A 12 36.94 23.15 29.76
CA ALA A 12 36.11 22.41 30.71
C ALA A 12 35.58 23.38 31.80
N LEU A 13 35.04 24.52 31.37
CA LEU A 13 34.02 25.19 32.18
C LEU A 13 32.85 24.22 32.15
N SER A 14 32.59 23.62 33.30
CA SER A 14 31.35 22.92 33.63
C SER A 14 30.19 23.59 32.91
N ALA A 15 29.69 22.97 31.84
CA ALA A 15 28.30 23.20 31.49
C ALA A 15 27.53 22.80 32.76
N PRO A 16 26.68 23.68 33.34
CA PRO A 16 25.87 23.28 34.47
C PRO A 16 25.16 21.98 34.08
N ALA A 17 25.08 21.03 35.01
CA ALA A 17 24.52 19.69 34.77
C ALA A 17 23.12 19.74 34.11
N HIS A 18 22.45 20.89 34.17
CA HIS A 18 21.15 21.19 33.60
C HIS A 18 21.12 21.59 32.11
N SER A 19 22.26 21.70 31.40
CA SER A 19 22.25 22.02 29.95
C SER A 19 21.62 20.95 29.05
N ALA A 20 21.27 19.78 29.60
CA ALA A 20 20.66 18.65 28.89
C ALA A 20 19.11 18.67 28.85
N ILE A 21 18.45 19.59 29.56
CA ILE A 21 16.98 19.73 29.49
C ILE A 21 16.63 20.54 28.25
N GLU A 22 16.43 19.84 27.14
CA GLU A 22 15.97 20.40 25.88
C GLU A 22 14.46 20.69 25.93
N SER A 23 14.04 21.73 25.20
CA SER A 23 12.62 21.89 24.89
C SER A 23 12.14 20.68 24.09
N GLY A 24 11.00 20.14 24.47
CA GLY A 24 10.43 18.95 23.86
C GLY A 24 9.59 18.13 24.82
N LEU A 25 8.99 17.09 24.26
CA LEU A 25 8.14 16.15 24.99
C LEU A 25 8.99 15.07 25.65
N TRP A 26 8.66 14.79 26.89
CA TRP A 26 9.25 13.75 27.73
C TRP A 26 8.12 12.84 28.22
N TYR A 27 8.38 11.54 28.30
CA TYR A 27 7.37 10.57 28.74
C TYR A 27 8.02 9.46 29.57
N ASP A 28 7.21 8.84 30.43
CA ASP A 28 7.62 7.68 31.22
C ASP A 28 7.04 6.39 30.61
N ARG A 29 7.90 5.43 30.24
CA ARG A 29 7.47 4.12 29.72
C ARG A 29 6.63 3.31 30.69
N THR A 30 6.73 3.57 31.99
CA THR A 30 6.05 2.82 33.05
C THR A 30 4.66 3.36 33.36
N HIS A 31 4.33 4.56 32.88
CA HIS A 31 3.07 5.25 33.16
C HIS A 31 2.36 5.62 31.84
N ASN A 32 1.54 4.71 31.33
CA ASN A 32 0.82 4.84 30.05
C ASN A 32 0.02 6.15 29.95
N GLY A 33 0.40 7.03 29.02
CA GLY A 33 -0.32 8.28 28.76
C GLY A 33 0.00 9.42 29.73
N HIS A 34 1.06 9.29 30.53
CA HIS A 34 1.57 10.38 31.35
C HIS A 34 2.90 10.93 30.80
N GLY A 35 3.15 12.22 31.00
CA GLY A 35 4.38 12.84 30.54
C GLY A 35 4.48 14.33 30.83
N LEU A 36 5.48 14.94 30.22
CA LEU A 36 5.90 16.30 30.47
C LEU A 36 6.29 16.97 29.14
N ASP A 37 5.66 18.08 28.82
CA ASP A 37 6.12 18.98 27.77
C ASP A 37 6.93 20.11 28.38
N LEU A 38 8.14 20.35 27.88
CA LEU A 38 9.06 21.37 28.40
C LEU A 38 9.42 22.37 27.32
N HIS A 39 9.39 23.65 27.67
CA HIS A 39 9.82 24.75 26.82
C HIS A 39 10.72 25.68 27.60
N ARG A 40 11.79 26.14 26.94
CA ARG A 40 12.77 27.04 27.51
C ARG A 40 12.68 28.40 26.82
N ALA A 41 12.50 29.46 27.60
CA ALA A 41 12.56 30.84 27.15
C ALA A 41 13.52 31.63 28.07
N GLY A 42 14.77 31.81 27.63
CA GLY A 42 15.80 32.43 28.46
C GLY A 42 16.07 31.61 29.74
N PRO A 43 15.93 32.21 30.95
CA PRO A 43 16.03 31.50 32.23
C PRO A 43 14.72 30.80 32.66
N LEU A 44 13.62 31.02 31.93
CA LEU A 44 12.32 30.45 32.26
C LEU A 44 12.17 29.06 31.65
N LEU A 45 11.70 28.13 32.47
CA LEU A 45 11.22 26.82 32.03
C LEU A 45 9.72 26.76 32.29
N PHE A 46 8.94 26.52 31.24
CA PHE A 46 7.49 26.37 31.33
C PHE A 46 7.05 25.12 30.58
N GLY A 47 5.89 24.60 30.92
CA GLY A 47 5.51 23.30 30.40
C GLY A 47 4.17 22.79 30.91
N THR A 48 3.77 21.64 30.39
CA THR A 48 2.59 20.93 30.86
C THR A 48 2.97 19.55 31.33
N PHE A 49 2.72 19.27 32.60
CA PHE A 49 2.66 17.90 33.11
C PHE A 49 1.23 17.40 32.92
N TYR A 50 1.08 16.22 32.33
CA TYR A 50 -0.23 15.63 32.09
C TYR A 50 -0.35 14.26 32.75
N THR A 51 -1.48 14.06 33.42
CA THR A 51 -1.80 12.86 34.18
C THR A 51 -3.30 12.56 34.09
N TYR A 52 -3.78 11.51 34.75
CA TYR A 52 -5.21 11.16 34.79
C TYR A 52 -5.73 11.17 36.23
N ASP A 53 -6.96 11.65 36.43
CA ASP A 53 -7.66 11.53 37.70
C ASP A 53 -8.26 10.11 37.89
N GLN A 54 -8.83 9.84 39.07
CA GLN A 54 -9.44 8.53 39.38
C GLN A 54 -10.66 8.16 38.50
N ARG A 55 -11.20 9.11 37.74
CA ARG A 55 -12.27 8.90 36.76
C ARG A 55 -11.72 8.84 35.33
N ASN A 56 -10.39 8.76 35.21
CA ASN A 56 -9.68 8.64 33.95
C ASN A 56 -9.83 9.90 33.06
N ALA A 57 -10.16 11.04 33.67
CA ALA A 57 -10.14 12.35 33.02
C ALA A 57 -8.72 12.91 33.06
N VAL A 58 -8.25 13.48 31.94
CA VAL A 58 -6.91 14.06 31.90
C VAL A 58 -6.85 15.30 32.80
N ASP A 59 -5.89 15.27 33.71
CA ASP A 59 -5.55 16.33 34.63
C ASP A 59 -4.23 16.98 34.14
N TRP A 60 -4.26 18.30 33.98
CA TRP A 60 -3.16 19.06 33.40
C TRP A 60 -2.61 20.01 34.46
N LEU A 61 -1.33 19.82 34.80
CA LEU A 61 -0.61 20.66 35.73
C LEU A 61 0.36 21.54 34.95
N TRP A 62 0.21 22.84 35.08
CA TRP A 62 1.17 23.78 34.50
C TRP A 62 2.43 23.78 35.35
N LEU A 63 3.55 23.67 34.63
CA LEU A 63 4.88 23.92 35.13
C LEU A 63 5.22 25.37 34.78
N GLN A 64 5.52 26.19 35.79
CA GLN A 64 6.19 27.47 35.59
C GLN A 64 7.34 27.58 36.58
N SER A 65 8.54 27.75 36.06
CA SER A 65 9.72 28.08 36.85
C SER A 65 10.22 29.47 36.52
N THR A 66 10.47 30.26 37.56
CA THR A 66 11.14 31.57 37.47
C THR A 66 12.67 31.45 37.44
N ASP A 67 13.21 30.28 37.80
CA ASP A 67 14.65 30.01 37.83
C ASP A 67 14.91 28.52 37.55
N PHE A 68 15.50 28.24 36.40
CA PHE A 68 15.85 26.90 35.96
C PHE A 68 16.94 26.23 36.81
N GLU A 69 17.82 27.00 37.46
CA GLU A 69 18.86 26.45 38.33
C GLU A 69 18.31 26.07 39.72
N ALA A 70 17.05 26.41 40.01
CA ALA A 70 16.40 26.01 41.24
C ALA A 70 16.00 24.52 41.20
N PRO A 71 16.31 23.73 42.25
CA PRO A 71 16.12 22.27 42.25
C PRO A 71 14.66 21.82 42.19
N THR A 72 13.69 22.71 42.35
CA THR A 72 12.25 22.40 42.40
C THR A 72 11.42 23.54 41.82
N SER A 73 10.56 23.23 40.85
CA SER A 73 9.54 24.11 40.29
C SER A 73 8.18 23.84 40.93
N ALA A 74 7.30 24.83 41.00
CA ALA A 74 5.93 24.63 41.50
C ALA A 74 5.06 24.00 40.40
N LEU A 75 4.23 23.02 40.78
CA LEU A 75 3.16 22.46 39.95
C LEU A 75 1.82 23.07 40.35
N THR A 76 1.16 23.68 39.39
CA THR A 76 -0.17 24.27 39.59
C THR A 76 -1.20 23.44 38.82
N HIS A 77 -2.20 22.89 39.51
CA HIS A 77 -3.29 22.11 38.91
C HIS A 77 -4.36 23.06 38.41
N TYR A 78 -4.74 22.92 37.14
CA TYR A 78 -5.81 23.70 36.54
C TYR A 78 -7.00 22.81 36.21
N ARG A 79 -8.17 23.16 36.76
CA ARG A 79 -9.44 22.47 36.47
C ARG A 79 -10.43 23.41 35.80
N ARG A 80 -11.12 22.91 34.77
CA ARG A 80 -12.24 23.61 34.14
C ARG A 80 -13.45 23.62 35.06
N THR A 81 -13.99 24.80 35.34
CA THR A 81 -15.26 25.02 36.03
C THR A 81 -16.23 25.78 35.11
N PRO A 82 -17.53 25.82 35.42
CA PRO A 82 -18.49 26.64 34.67
C PRO A 82 -18.16 28.14 34.64
N ALA A 83 -17.32 28.63 35.57
CA ALA A 83 -16.91 30.03 35.66
C ALA A 83 -15.53 30.32 35.03
N GLY A 84 -14.86 29.31 34.44
CA GLY A 84 -13.50 29.41 33.90
C GLY A 84 -12.56 28.32 34.44
N MET A 85 -11.29 28.38 34.08
CA MET A 85 -10.26 27.51 34.65
C MET A 85 -9.85 28.01 36.04
N VAL A 86 -9.70 27.11 37.02
CA VAL A 86 -9.25 27.44 38.39
C VAL A 86 -7.93 26.73 38.65
N GLY A 87 -6.90 27.52 38.99
CA GLY A 87 -5.57 27.06 39.33
C GLY A 87 -5.35 26.96 40.85
N SER A 88 -4.74 25.89 41.32
CA SER A 88 -4.27 25.77 42.71
C SER A 88 -2.89 25.12 42.75
N VAL A 89 -2.01 25.56 43.65
CA VAL A 89 -0.71 24.90 43.87
C VAL A 89 -1.00 23.46 44.30
N ALA A 90 -0.65 22.52 43.44
CA ALA A 90 -0.86 21.10 43.64
C ALA A 90 0.42 20.41 44.11
N GLY A 91 1.57 21.04 43.92
CA GLY A 91 2.80 20.65 44.60
C GLY A 91 4.04 21.14 43.85
N SER A 92 5.01 20.26 43.64
CA SER A 92 6.31 20.63 43.09
C SER A 92 6.90 19.53 42.22
N ILE A 93 7.89 19.88 41.40
CA ILE A 93 8.60 18.97 40.50
C ILE A 93 10.07 19.37 40.40
N ALA A 94 10.95 18.39 40.45
CA ALA A 94 12.38 18.49 40.27
C ALA A 94 12.77 17.62 39.05
N LEU A 95 13.53 18.21 38.13
CA LEU A 95 14.02 17.53 36.94
C LEU A 95 15.54 17.40 37.04
N THR A 96 16.03 16.16 37.13
CA THR A 96 17.45 15.88 37.29
C THR A 96 17.92 15.01 36.12
N PRO A 97 18.88 15.47 35.29
CA PRO A 97 19.51 14.63 34.30
C PRO A 97 20.17 13.41 34.91
N VAL A 98 19.91 12.23 34.34
CA VAL A 98 20.48 10.95 34.81
C VAL A 98 21.09 10.19 33.65
N SER A 99 22.11 9.37 33.93
CA SER A 99 22.71 8.46 32.94
C SER A 99 21.97 7.12 32.84
N SER A 100 21.15 6.79 33.83
CA SER A 100 20.31 5.59 33.87
C SER A 100 19.06 5.82 34.72
N CYS A 101 17.97 5.11 34.40
CA CYS A 101 16.73 5.21 35.15
C CYS A 101 16.78 4.37 36.45
N PRO A 102 16.23 4.88 37.57
CA PRO A 102 16.13 4.12 38.82
C PRO A 102 15.11 2.96 38.77
N ASP A 103 14.31 2.86 37.71
CA ASP A 103 13.35 1.78 37.47
C ASP A 103 14.00 0.46 36.98
N GLY A 104 15.32 0.49 36.70
CA GLY A 104 16.09 -0.69 36.26
C GLY A 104 15.81 -1.12 34.82
N LEU A 105 14.99 -0.39 34.06
CA LEU A 105 14.67 -0.73 32.67
C LEU A 105 15.70 -0.10 31.70
N PRO A 106 16.33 -0.87 30.80
CA PRO A 106 17.34 -0.33 29.88
C PRO A 106 16.75 0.69 28.90
N ARG A 107 17.49 1.79 28.66
CA ARG A 107 17.15 2.88 27.74
C ARG A 107 18.26 3.16 26.70
N PRO A 108 18.73 2.15 25.94
CA PRO A 108 19.94 2.26 25.10
C PRO A 108 19.80 3.25 23.91
N GLU A 109 18.58 3.67 23.58
CA GLU A 109 18.27 4.59 22.46
C GLU A 109 17.89 6.00 22.94
N ALA A 110 17.81 6.23 24.25
CA ALA A 110 17.43 7.53 24.78
C ALA A 110 18.56 8.53 24.57
N ARG A 111 18.31 9.60 23.82
CA ARG A 111 19.28 10.70 23.65
C ARG A 111 19.53 11.49 24.94
N ALA A 112 18.59 11.45 25.88
CA ALA A 112 18.68 12.05 27.21
C ALA A 112 17.71 11.33 28.15
N LEU A 113 17.99 11.36 29.45
CA LEU A 113 17.09 10.84 30.50
C LEU A 113 16.98 11.87 31.61
N LEU A 114 15.77 12.08 32.11
CA LEU A 114 15.51 12.90 33.29
C LEU A 114 14.84 12.03 34.36
N ARG A 115 15.38 12.06 35.57
CA ARG A 115 14.61 11.72 36.76
C ARG A 115 13.71 12.89 37.07
N MET A 116 12.42 12.61 37.17
CA MET A 116 11.39 13.57 37.49
C MET A 116 10.81 13.22 38.85
N ASP A 117 11.24 13.92 39.90
CA ASP A 117 10.66 13.79 41.23
C ASP A 117 9.58 14.84 41.39
N PHE A 118 8.37 14.44 41.76
CA PHE A 118 7.29 15.39 41.94
C PHE A 118 6.42 15.03 43.14
N THR A 119 5.85 16.07 43.74
CA THR A 119 4.83 15.96 44.77
C THR A 119 3.54 16.53 44.22
N LEU A 120 2.45 15.76 44.28
CA LEU A 120 1.11 16.17 43.89
C LEU A 120 0.14 15.86 45.01
N ASN A 121 -0.55 16.88 45.52
CA ASN A 121 -1.50 16.80 46.63
C ASN A 121 -0.93 16.05 47.85
N GLY A 122 0.36 16.25 48.15
CA GLY A 122 1.06 15.60 49.26
C GLY A 122 1.58 14.19 48.99
N LEU A 123 1.33 13.63 47.80
CA LEU A 123 1.87 12.35 47.37
C LEU A 123 3.12 12.57 46.51
N ALA A 124 4.25 12.00 46.93
CA ALA A 124 5.48 12.03 46.18
C ALA A 124 5.56 10.84 45.22
N ALA A 125 6.06 11.08 44.02
CA ALA A 125 6.40 10.07 43.03
C ALA A 125 7.68 10.45 42.29
N THR A 126 8.37 9.44 41.79
CA THR A 126 9.58 9.60 40.98
C THR A 126 9.38 8.85 39.68
N TRP A 127 9.48 9.56 38.57
CA TRP A 127 9.44 9.00 37.22
C TRP A 127 10.81 9.09 36.59
N CYS A 128 11.06 8.23 35.61
CA CYS A 128 12.18 8.42 34.69
C CYS A 128 11.59 8.72 33.32
N VAL A 129 11.70 9.97 32.91
CA VAL A 129 11.19 10.43 31.63
C VAL A 129 12.33 10.50 30.63
N GLU A 130 12.06 10.07 29.41
CA GLU A 130 12.96 10.22 28.26
C GLU A 130 12.23 11.03 27.20
N PRO A 131 12.92 11.69 26.26
CA PRO A 131 12.26 12.38 25.17
C PRO A 131 11.32 11.40 24.44
N LEU A 132 10.10 11.83 24.09
CA LEU A 132 9.04 11.03 23.44
C LEU A 132 9.47 10.32 22.16
N LEU A 133 10.67 10.59 21.67
CA LEU A 133 11.31 9.82 20.63
C LEU A 133 12.20 8.71 21.24
N PRO A 134 11.63 7.50 21.42
CA PRO A 134 12.33 6.28 21.03
C PRO A 134 11.41 5.25 20.32
N VAL A 135 12.05 4.30 19.64
CA VAL A 135 11.63 3.69 18.37
C VAL A 135 10.54 2.59 18.48
N ALA A 136 10.08 2.20 19.67
CA ALA A 136 9.65 0.80 19.82
C ALA A 136 8.21 0.48 20.27
N ARG A 137 7.31 1.44 20.57
CA ARG A 137 5.88 1.14 20.79
C ARG A 137 5.01 2.29 20.36
N VAL A 138 4.17 2.10 19.34
CA VAL A 138 3.30 3.12 18.74
C VAL A 138 2.41 3.80 19.79
N PRO A 139 2.69 5.04 20.24
CA PRO A 139 1.64 5.94 20.68
C PRO A 139 1.13 6.65 19.41
N LEU A 140 0.09 7.47 19.51
CA LEU A 140 -0.42 8.30 18.40
C LEU A 140 0.58 9.33 17.80
N ALA A 141 1.89 9.18 18.02
CA ALA A 141 2.99 10.05 17.62
C ALA A 141 3.29 10.09 16.11
N VAL A 142 2.56 9.36 15.26
CA VAL A 142 2.63 9.56 13.79
C VAL A 142 1.92 10.86 13.38
N VAL A 143 1.03 11.38 14.23
CA VAL A 143 0.19 12.57 13.95
C VAL A 143 0.48 13.74 14.90
N SER A 144 1.15 13.48 16.03
CA SER A 144 1.64 14.54 16.89
C SER A 144 2.90 15.17 16.29
N GLY A 145 2.84 16.47 15.96
CA GLY A 145 3.94 17.19 15.32
C GLY A 145 3.89 18.68 15.62
N ALA A 146 5.06 19.31 15.65
CA ALA A 146 5.18 20.75 15.61
C ALA A 146 5.25 21.18 14.15
N TRP A 147 4.46 22.18 13.80
CA TRP A 147 4.33 22.70 12.45
C TRP A 147 4.63 24.19 12.48
N TYR A 148 5.35 24.70 11.49
CA TYR A 148 5.73 26.11 11.41
C TYR A 148 5.42 26.67 10.03
N ALA A 149 5.27 27.99 9.90
CA ALA A 149 5.16 28.64 8.60
C ALA A 149 6.57 28.92 8.05
N PRO A 150 7.02 28.29 6.95
CA PRO A 150 8.39 28.49 6.43
C PRO A 150 8.66 29.92 5.97
N ALA A 151 7.63 30.58 5.46
CA ALA A 151 7.69 31.96 5.00
C ALA A 151 7.65 32.99 6.14
N ASP A 152 7.42 32.55 7.38
CA ASP A 152 7.16 33.39 8.53
C ASP A 152 7.64 32.69 9.82
N SER A 153 8.96 32.53 9.92
CA SER A 153 9.63 31.85 11.02
C SER A 153 9.44 32.62 12.32
N GLY A 154 8.72 32.03 13.28
CA GLY A 154 8.46 32.67 14.57
C GLY A 154 7.17 32.20 15.26
N TRP A 155 6.35 31.40 14.56
CA TRP A 155 5.14 30.80 15.12
C TRP A 155 4.91 29.39 14.59
N GLY A 156 4.05 28.65 15.28
CA GLY A 156 3.67 27.32 14.86
C GLY A 156 2.43 26.77 15.55
N VAL A 157 2.02 25.59 15.09
CA VAL A 157 0.95 24.79 15.70
C VAL A 157 1.51 23.46 16.16
N MET A 158 1.18 23.08 17.39
CA MET A 158 1.41 21.74 17.90
C MET A 158 0.07 21.05 18.07
N THR A 159 -0.03 19.81 17.62
CA THR A 159 -1.22 18.98 17.82
C THR A 159 -0.81 17.70 18.54
N HIS A 160 -1.58 17.32 19.55
CA HIS A 160 -1.43 16.06 20.28
C HIS A 160 -2.72 15.28 20.16
N LEU A 161 -2.63 14.03 19.71
CA LEU A 161 -3.74 13.08 19.76
C LEU A 161 -3.46 12.03 20.82
N PHE A 162 -4.46 11.68 21.62
CA PHE A 162 -4.35 10.64 22.64
C PHE A 162 -5.65 9.84 22.78
N PRO A 163 -5.58 8.57 23.18
CA PRO A 163 -6.77 7.77 23.46
C PRO A 163 -7.34 8.21 24.81
N GLY A 164 -8.63 8.52 24.82
CA GLY A 164 -9.44 8.69 26.01
C GLY A 164 -9.70 7.35 26.67
N ALA A 165 -10.06 7.39 27.95
CA ALA A 165 -10.43 6.25 28.76
C ALA A 165 -11.58 5.39 28.20
N ASP A 166 -12.45 6.02 27.41
CA ASP A 166 -13.58 5.42 26.69
C ASP A 166 -13.19 4.86 25.31
N GLY A 167 -11.90 4.88 24.96
CA GLY A 167 -11.38 4.50 23.64
C GLY A 167 -11.55 5.59 22.56
N SER A 168 -12.15 6.75 22.89
CA SER A 168 -12.29 7.86 21.94
C SER A 168 -10.96 8.56 21.70
N THR A 169 -10.71 9.10 20.50
CA THR A 169 -9.52 9.94 20.29
C THR A 169 -9.79 11.37 20.77
N ARG A 170 -8.85 11.95 21.53
CA ARG A 170 -8.89 13.33 22.02
C ARG A 170 -7.76 14.13 21.39
N SER A 171 -8.00 15.41 21.13
CA SER A 171 -6.99 16.31 20.58
C SER A 171 -6.71 17.50 21.51
N PHE A 172 -5.43 17.83 21.67
CA PHE A 172 -4.98 19.07 22.29
C PHE A 172 -4.11 19.83 21.31
N ARG A 173 -4.37 21.13 21.14
CA ARG A 173 -3.63 21.97 20.20
C ARG A 173 -3.07 23.18 20.91
N ILE A 174 -1.84 23.53 20.57
CA ILE A 174 -1.15 24.73 21.04
C ILE A 174 -0.76 25.56 19.82
N ILE A 175 -1.11 26.83 19.84
CA ILE A 175 -0.54 27.83 18.93
C ILE A 175 0.48 28.61 19.75
N TYR A 176 1.70 28.72 19.25
CA TYR A 176 2.77 29.48 19.88
C TYR A 176 3.34 30.48 18.88
N TYR A 177 3.73 31.67 19.35
CA TYR A 177 4.39 32.69 18.55
C TYR A 177 5.23 33.63 19.43
N HIS A 178 6.10 34.43 18.80
CA HIS A 178 6.73 35.59 19.46
C HIS A 178 5.99 36.87 19.06
N ASP A 179 5.63 37.71 20.04
CA ASP A 179 5.02 39.00 19.75
C ASP A 179 6.04 40.05 19.22
N ALA A 180 5.57 41.27 18.97
CA ALA A 180 6.41 42.35 18.44
C ALA A 180 7.56 42.78 19.39
N ALA A 181 7.47 42.46 20.68
CA ALA A 181 8.53 42.68 21.66
C ALA A 181 9.51 41.49 21.73
N GLY A 182 9.21 40.38 21.03
CA GLY A 182 9.97 39.13 21.08
C GLY A 182 9.53 38.21 22.22
N ASP A 183 8.50 38.57 22.97
CA ASP A 183 8.01 37.78 24.09
C ASP A 183 7.22 36.57 23.58
N PRO A 184 7.43 35.37 24.16
CA PRO A 184 6.69 34.19 23.77
C PRO A 184 5.23 34.29 24.22
N ARG A 185 4.31 33.98 23.31
CA ARG A 185 2.86 33.95 23.52
C ARG A 185 2.32 32.60 23.07
N TRP A 186 1.24 32.15 23.72
CA TRP A 186 0.56 30.93 23.32
C TRP A 186 -0.92 30.94 23.66
N ALA A 187 -1.68 30.17 22.88
CA ALA A 187 -3.04 29.80 23.18
C ALA A 187 -3.23 28.30 22.97
N PHE A 188 -4.18 27.73 23.68
CA PHE A 188 -4.49 26.31 23.59
C PHE A 188 -5.97 26.05 23.31
N ALA A 189 -6.25 24.93 22.66
CA ALA A 189 -7.58 24.40 22.46
C ALA A 189 -7.61 22.90 22.77
N SER A 190 -8.75 22.42 23.25
CA SER A 190 -9.01 21.01 23.47
C SER A 190 -10.35 20.62 22.82
N GLY A 191 -10.37 19.44 22.20
CA GLY A 191 -11.53 18.93 21.46
C GLY A 191 -11.75 17.43 21.71
N GLY A 192 -12.98 16.97 21.47
CA GLY A 192 -13.33 15.55 21.43
C GLY A 192 -13.48 15.08 20.00
N GLY A 193 -12.82 13.98 19.63
CA GLY A 193 -12.95 13.36 18.30
C GLY A 193 -12.20 14.07 17.17
N ASP A 194 -11.53 13.26 16.35
CA ASP A 194 -11.32 13.31 14.89
C ASP A 194 -10.91 14.56 14.10
N ALA A 195 -10.87 15.76 14.66
CA ALA A 195 -10.70 16.93 13.82
C ALA A 195 -9.24 17.36 13.70
N LEU A 196 -8.48 16.74 12.77
CA LEU A 196 -7.22 17.29 12.25
C LEU A 196 -7.45 18.56 11.40
N SER A 197 -8.68 18.76 10.95
CA SER A 197 -9.18 19.97 10.30
C SER A 197 -10.40 20.48 11.03
N GLU A 198 -10.25 21.52 11.85
CA GLU A 198 -11.36 22.13 12.57
C GLU A 198 -11.08 23.57 12.96
N THR A 199 -12.16 24.32 13.10
CA THR A 199 -12.21 25.61 13.80
C THR A 199 -12.45 25.36 15.28
N GLN A 200 -11.53 25.78 16.14
CA GLN A 200 -11.67 25.62 17.59
C GLN A 200 -11.54 26.97 18.30
N THR A 201 -12.20 27.10 19.44
CA THR A 201 -12.02 28.24 20.34
C THR A 201 -10.76 28.02 21.18
N TYR A 202 -9.85 28.98 21.13
CA TYR A 202 -8.58 28.97 21.84
C TYR A 202 -8.63 29.87 23.07
N TYR A 203 -7.86 29.48 24.08
CA TYR A 203 -7.77 30.17 25.36
C TYR A 203 -6.32 30.53 25.65
N THR A 204 -6.08 31.72 26.20
CA THR A 204 -4.76 32.16 26.64
C THR A 204 -4.72 32.29 28.16
N PRO A 205 -3.63 31.86 28.83
CA PRO A 205 -3.47 32.08 30.27
C PRO A 205 -3.08 33.53 30.56
N TYR A 206 -3.90 34.25 31.32
CA TYR A 206 -3.55 35.55 31.90
C TYR A 206 -2.71 35.32 33.17
N VAL A 207 -1.63 36.07 33.39
CA VAL A 207 -1.22 36.69 34.68
C VAL A 207 0.16 37.35 34.52
N GLU A 208 0.19 38.69 34.53
CA GLU A 208 1.20 39.43 35.29
C GLU A 208 0.68 39.61 36.72
N CYS A 209 1.19 38.84 37.67
CA CYS A 209 1.19 39.24 39.07
C CYS A 209 2.49 38.74 39.71
N THR A 210 3.50 39.58 39.63
CA THR A 210 4.70 39.50 40.46
C THR A 210 4.30 39.73 41.92
N GLY A 211 4.08 38.65 42.67
CA GLY A 211 3.93 38.69 44.14
C GLY A 211 2.58 38.27 44.73
N CYS A 212 1.64 37.75 43.94
CA CYS A 212 0.36 37.26 44.49
C CYS A 212 0.53 35.88 45.17
N PRO A 213 0.16 35.72 46.45
CA PRO A 213 0.00 34.40 47.05
C PRO A 213 -1.29 33.77 46.49
N SER A 214 -1.15 32.79 45.61
CA SER A 214 -2.23 31.90 45.12
C SER A 214 -3.56 32.62 44.79
N GLY A 215 -3.61 33.33 43.66
CA GLY A 215 -4.86 33.82 43.05
C GLY A 215 -5.21 33.03 41.77
N PRO A 216 -6.47 33.04 41.31
CA PRO A 216 -6.90 32.32 40.11
C PRO A 216 -6.20 32.88 38.86
N PHE A 217 -5.61 31.99 38.07
CA PHE A 217 -5.30 32.27 36.68
C PHE A 217 -6.61 32.41 35.91
N LEU A 218 -6.89 33.62 35.42
CA LEU A 218 -8.01 33.82 34.52
C LEU A 218 -7.56 33.39 33.12
N THR A 219 -8.31 32.52 32.45
CA THR A 219 -8.11 32.30 31.02
C THR A 219 -9.13 33.14 30.27
N LEU A 220 -8.66 33.98 29.36
CA LEU A 220 -9.54 34.70 28.44
C LEU A 220 -9.70 33.89 27.17
N VAL A 221 -10.88 34.00 26.55
CA VAL A 221 -11.06 33.51 25.17
C VAL A 221 -10.13 34.34 24.30
N ALA A 222 -9.12 33.69 23.73
CA ALA A 222 -8.20 34.33 22.81
C ALA A 222 -8.87 34.53 21.44
N GLY A 223 -9.72 33.61 21.00
CA GLY A 223 -10.40 33.72 19.71
C GLY A 223 -10.67 32.36 19.09
N GLN A 224 -10.79 32.32 17.76
CA GLN A 224 -10.96 31.08 17.01
C GLN A 224 -9.83 30.89 16.00
N ALA A 225 -9.39 29.65 15.83
CA ALA A 225 -8.46 29.30 14.77
C ALA A 225 -8.89 28.02 14.07
N THR A 226 -8.77 28.02 12.75
CA THR A 226 -8.98 26.87 11.88
C THR A 226 -7.62 26.32 11.48
N VAL A 227 -7.31 25.10 11.93
CA VAL A 227 -6.08 24.41 11.54
C VAL A 227 -6.46 23.13 10.82
N THR A 228 -5.95 22.99 9.59
CA THR A 228 -6.14 21.85 8.68
C THR A 228 -4.81 21.15 8.46
N LEU A 229 -4.64 19.97 9.04
CA LEU A 229 -3.47 19.10 8.84
C LEU A 229 -3.95 17.85 8.10
N THR A 230 -3.60 17.70 6.83
CA THR A 230 -4.21 16.63 5.98
C THR A 230 -3.22 15.86 5.12
N ALA A 231 -1.91 16.09 5.25
CA ALA A 231 -0.92 15.42 4.43
C ALA A 231 -0.18 14.26 5.13
N PRO A 232 0.17 13.19 4.37
CA PRO A 232 1.22 12.24 4.74
C PRO A 232 2.53 12.94 5.12
N LEU A 233 3.38 12.24 5.87
CA LEU A 233 4.75 12.68 6.20
C LEU A 233 5.61 13.08 5.00
N ALA A 234 5.35 12.49 3.83
CA ALA A 234 6.04 12.80 2.58
C ALA A 234 5.62 14.15 1.95
N ASP A 235 4.44 14.66 2.30
CA ASP A 235 3.81 15.85 1.74
C ASP A 235 3.80 17.00 2.79
N ALA A 236 4.81 17.06 3.67
CA ALA A 236 4.89 17.97 4.82
C ALA A 236 4.68 19.45 4.46
N ASP A 237 5.04 19.87 3.25
CA ASP A 237 4.93 21.25 2.76
C ASP A 237 3.73 21.46 1.82
N SER A 238 2.77 20.53 1.78
CA SER A 238 1.62 20.64 0.88
C SER A 238 0.70 21.79 1.29
N ALA A 239 0.07 22.45 0.32
CA ALA A 239 -0.96 23.47 0.54
C ALA A 239 -2.17 22.98 1.36
N ARG A 240 -2.26 21.68 1.64
CA ARG A 240 -3.30 21.08 2.46
C ARG A 240 -2.96 21.05 3.96
N ASN A 241 -1.72 21.34 4.34
CA ASN A 241 -1.34 21.64 5.72
C ASN A 241 -1.40 23.15 5.88
N HIS A 242 -2.47 23.66 6.47
CA HIS A 242 -2.79 25.07 6.42
C HIS A 242 -3.47 25.52 7.70
N ALA A 243 -3.10 26.71 8.17
CA ALA A 243 -3.71 27.33 9.34
C ALA A 243 -4.22 28.73 9.02
N GLN A 244 -5.46 28.98 9.45
CA GLN A 244 -6.09 30.29 9.54
C GLN A 244 -6.30 30.59 11.02
N ILE A 245 -5.53 31.53 11.55
CA ILE A 245 -5.48 31.85 12.97
C ILE A 245 -5.89 33.30 13.13
N ALA A 246 -6.83 33.57 14.04
CA ALA A 246 -7.19 34.91 14.47
C ALA A 246 -7.40 34.90 15.98
N LEU A 247 -6.40 35.37 16.72
CA LEU A 247 -6.36 35.32 18.18
C LEU A 247 -5.97 36.67 18.77
N ASP A 248 -6.69 37.09 19.80
CA ASP A 248 -6.47 38.29 20.60
C ASP A 248 -5.72 37.94 21.89
N PHE A 249 -4.64 38.67 22.15
CA PHE A 249 -3.78 38.51 23.33
C PHE A 249 -3.51 39.88 23.94
N GLU A 250 -4.21 40.24 25.02
CA GLU A 250 -3.92 41.41 25.88
C GLU A 250 -3.50 42.70 25.11
N GLY A 251 -4.29 43.09 24.10
CA GLY A 251 -4.05 44.31 23.30
C GLY A 251 -3.21 44.09 22.04
N SER A 252 -2.78 42.86 21.76
CA SER A 252 -2.17 42.42 20.51
C SER A 252 -3.10 41.48 19.75
N HIS A 253 -3.09 41.58 18.42
CA HIS A 253 -3.88 40.73 17.53
C HIS A 253 -2.93 39.88 16.69
N PHE A 254 -3.10 38.56 16.74
CA PHE A 254 -2.34 37.58 15.99
C PHE A 254 -3.24 36.98 14.90
N GLU A 255 -3.05 37.46 13.67
CA GLU A 255 -3.73 36.94 12.49
C GLU A 255 -2.73 36.34 11.51
N LYS A 256 -2.90 35.07 11.16
CA LYS A 256 -2.06 34.37 10.19
C LYS A 256 -2.89 33.46 9.30
N ASN A 257 -2.47 33.41 8.04
CA ASN A 257 -3.03 32.54 7.03
C ASN A 257 -1.87 31.92 6.25
N ALA A 258 -1.51 30.67 6.56
CA ALA A 258 -0.27 30.09 6.04
C ALA A 258 -0.33 28.59 5.83
N THR A 259 0.40 28.13 4.82
CA THR A 259 0.80 26.73 4.68
C THR A 259 1.84 26.41 5.75
N LEU A 260 1.61 25.31 6.46
CA LEU A 260 2.47 24.82 7.52
C LEU A 260 3.39 23.73 6.98
N ALA A 261 4.67 23.83 7.34
CA ALA A 261 5.66 22.78 7.18
C ALA A 261 5.91 22.08 8.50
N LEU A 262 6.36 20.83 8.41
CA LEU A 262 6.69 20.02 9.57
C LEU A 262 8.06 20.45 10.15
N LEU A 263 8.09 20.80 11.44
CA LEU A 263 9.29 21.31 12.13
C LEU A 263 10.43 20.25 12.16
N SER A 264 10.06 18.98 12.24
CA SER A 264 10.98 17.84 12.11
C SER A 264 10.20 16.63 11.61
N LYS A 265 10.72 15.88 10.62
CA LYS A 265 10.07 14.65 10.13
C LYS A 265 10.08 13.60 11.26
N PRO A 266 8.91 13.12 11.76
CA PRO A 266 8.81 11.96 12.61
C PRO A 266 9.67 10.83 12.09
N GLN A 267 10.46 10.23 12.98
CA GLN A 267 11.12 8.98 12.68
C GLN A 267 10.08 7.91 12.35
N ARG A 268 10.43 7.03 11.41
CA ARG A 268 9.64 5.86 11.01
C ARG A 268 9.14 5.12 12.26
N VAL A 269 7.83 5.04 12.42
CA VAL A 269 7.19 4.29 13.50
C VAL A 269 6.97 2.86 13.01
N ALA A 270 7.60 1.90 13.69
CA ALA A 270 7.45 0.48 13.37
C ALA A 270 5.98 0.07 13.51
N GLY A 271 5.47 -0.62 12.50
CA GLY A 271 4.08 -1.05 12.40
C GLY A 271 3.11 0.08 12.04
N ALA A 272 3.56 1.26 11.57
CA ALA A 272 2.65 2.34 11.21
C ALA A 272 3.03 3.08 9.91
N ALA A 273 2.01 3.56 9.20
CA ALA A 273 2.14 4.38 8.00
C ALA A 273 1.10 5.51 7.97
N ALA A 274 1.47 6.68 7.44
CA ALA A 274 0.57 7.81 7.26
C ALA A 274 0.21 7.95 5.78
N THR A 275 -0.98 7.54 5.37
CA THR A 275 -1.44 7.71 3.98
C THR A 275 -2.25 9.00 3.85
N ARG A 276 -2.58 9.40 2.62
CA ARG A 276 -3.41 10.58 2.33
C ARG A 276 -4.81 10.44 2.90
N GLU A 277 -5.25 9.20 3.02
CA GLU A 277 -6.54 8.84 3.57
C GLU A 277 -6.49 8.75 5.09
N GLY A 278 -5.32 8.68 5.72
CA GLY A 278 -5.19 8.66 7.18
C GLY A 278 -4.15 7.67 7.71
N PRO A 279 -4.01 7.58 9.04
CA PRO A 279 -3.02 6.70 9.66
C PRO A 279 -3.45 5.23 9.58
N ILE A 280 -2.47 4.34 9.43
CA ILE A 280 -2.65 2.89 9.32
C ILE A 280 -1.68 2.21 10.29
N ALA A 281 -2.17 1.26 11.08
CA ALA A 281 -1.37 0.38 11.93
C ALA A 281 -1.35 -1.04 11.39
N GLY A 282 -0.16 -1.54 11.11
CA GLY A 282 0.12 -2.91 10.68
C GLY A 282 0.78 -3.73 11.78
N SER A 283 1.24 -4.92 11.39
CA SER A 283 1.98 -5.86 12.23
C SER A 283 3.47 -5.75 11.94
N VAL A 284 4.31 -6.04 12.95
CA VAL A 284 5.76 -6.19 12.79
C VAL A 284 6.11 -7.66 12.99
N LEU A 285 6.73 -8.27 11.98
CA LEU A 285 7.19 -9.66 12.04
C LEU A 285 8.49 -9.77 12.86
N ALA A 286 8.86 -10.99 13.26
CA ALA A 286 10.02 -11.25 14.10
C ALA A 286 11.36 -10.75 13.50
N ASP A 287 11.46 -10.66 12.17
CA ASP A 287 12.62 -10.15 11.43
C ASP A 287 12.53 -8.64 11.12
N GLY A 288 11.56 -7.94 11.72
CA GLY A 288 11.37 -6.49 11.59
C GLY A 288 10.65 -6.05 10.32
N ILE A 289 10.27 -6.97 9.43
CA ILE A 289 9.40 -6.66 8.28
C ILE A 289 8.06 -6.21 8.80
N GLU A 290 7.48 -5.22 8.14
CA GLU A 290 6.19 -4.68 8.55
C GLU A 290 5.14 -4.94 7.49
N VAL A 291 3.96 -5.33 7.96
CA VAL A 291 2.89 -5.85 7.12
C VAL A 291 1.59 -5.11 7.43
N PHE A 292 0.93 -4.65 6.38
CA PHE A 292 -0.32 -3.92 6.44
C PHE A 292 -1.33 -4.63 5.55
N HIS A 293 -2.31 -5.28 6.13
CA HIS A 293 -3.40 -5.97 5.46
C HIS A 293 -4.65 -5.09 5.38
N ASP A 294 -5.56 -5.38 4.45
CA ASP A 294 -6.87 -4.69 4.38
C ASP A 294 -6.76 -3.15 4.36
N VAL A 295 -5.84 -2.66 3.52
CA VAL A 295 -5.64 -1.23 3.27
C VAL A 295 -6.55 -0.81 2.12
N PRO A 296 -7.68 -0.13 2.37
CA PRO A 296 -8.57 0.28 1.29
C PRO A 296 -7.87 1.33 0.42
N TYR A 297 -8.00 1.20 -0.90
CA TYR A 297 -7.43 2.18 -1.85
C TYR A 297 -8.48 3.06 -2.52
N VAL A 298 -9.76 2.67 -2.45
CA VAL A 298 -10.94 3.37 -2.99
C VAL A 298 -12.17 3.08 -2.11
N GLN A 299 -13.26 3.81 -2.33
CA GLN A 299 -14.53 3.52 -1.63
C GLN A 299 -15.05 2.12 -1.98
N PRO A 300 -15.74 1.45 -1.03
CA PRO A 300 -16.39 0.17 -1.30
C PRO A 300 -17.38 0.27 -2.46
N PRO A 301 -17.29 -0.59 -3.50
CA PRO A 301 -18.15 -0.54 -4.68
C PRO A 301 -19.53 -1.18 -4.44
N VAL A 302 -20.18 -0.81 -3.32
CA VAL A 302 -21.45 -1.40 -2.86
C VAL A 302 -22.65 -0.53 -3.24
N GLY A 303 -23.84 -1.14 -3.32
CA GLY A 303 -25.09 -0.44 -3.59
C GLY A 303 -25.03 0.38 -4.88
N ASN A 304 -25.20 1.70 -4.79
CA ASN A 304 -25.13 2.59 -5.96
C ASN A 304 -23.74 2.70 -6.58
N LEU A 305 -22.68 2.30 -5.87
CA LEU A 305 -21.31 2.23 -6.41
C LEU A 305 -21.02 0.90 -7.13
N ARG A 306 -21.95 -0.07 -7.09
CA ARG A 306 -21.85 -1.28 -7.92
C ARG A 306 -21.88 -0.87 -9.40
N TRP A 307 -20.89 -1.34 -10.14
CA TRP A 307 -20.62 -0.98 -11.55
C TRP A 307 -20.42 0.53 -11.79
N ARG A 308 -19.77 1.20 -10.83
CA ARG A 308 -19.19 2.53 -11.01
C ARG A 308 -17.67 2.45 -11.11
N ALA A 309 -17.05 3.46 -11.72
CA ALA A 309 -15.62 3.65 -11.59
C ALA A 309 -15.21 3.77 -10.10
N PRO A 310 -14.00 3.35 -9.73
CA PRO A 310 -13.53 3.43 -8.35
C PRO A 310 -13.57 4.89 -7.83
N GLN A 311 -14.23 5.12 -6.70
CA GLN A 311 -14.34 6.46 -6.12
C GLN A 311 -13.25 6.71 -5.07
N THR A 312 -12.77 7.95 -4.98
CA THR A 312 -11.73 8.33 -4.00
C THR A 312 -12.22 8.16 -2.56
N LEU A 313 -11.36 7.59 -1.71
CA LEU A 313 -11.61 7.51 -0.27
C LEU A 313 -11.64 8.89 0.37
N ALA A 314 -12.60 9.10 1.27
CA ALA A 314 -12.57 10.26 2.15
C ALA A 314 -11.40 10.16 3.12
N PRO A 315 -10.69 11.26 3.42
CA PRO A 315 -9.72 11.29 4.51
C PRO A 315 -10.38 10.93 5.85
N ARG A 316 -9.64 10.21 6.69
CA ARG A 316 -9.99 9.83 8.06
C ARG A 316 -8.86 10.18 9.02
N SER A 317 -9.23 10.65 10.19
CA SER A 317 -8.34 10.86 11.34
C SER A 317 -8.10 9.57 12.14
N GLN A 318 -9.09 8.68 12.16
CA GLN A 318 -9.06 7.44 12.92
C GLN A 318 -8.00 6.49 12.38
N LEU A 319 -7.29 5.83 13.28
CA LEU A 319 -6.33 4.77 12.95
C LEU A 319 -7.06 3.58 12.32
N ARG A 320 -6.64 3.18 11.12
CA ARG A 320 -7.10 1.92 10.51
C ARG A 320 -6.22 0.82 11.03
N ASP A 321 -6.86 -0.17 11.63
CA ASP A 321 -6.24 -1.44 11.92
C ASP A 321 -6.08 -2.24 10.62
N ALA A 322 -4.84 -2.45 10.23
CA ALA A 322 -4.40 -3.21 9.06
C ALA A 322 -3.60 -4.44 9.50
N ARG A 323 -3.89 -5.01 10.67
CA ARG A 323 -3.23 -6.22 11.17
C ARG A 323 -3.93 -7.51 10.75
N THR A 324 -5.18 -7.41 10.32
CA THR A 324 -6.02 -8.54 9.93
C THR A 324 -6.23 -8.57 8.42
N VAL A 325 -6.21 -9.78 7.87
CA VAL A 325 -6.54 -10.01 6.46
C VAL A 325 -8.03 -9.72 6.24
N GLY A 326 -8.33 -8.85 5.29
CA GLY A 326 -9.69 -8.51 4.90
C GLY A 326 -10.29 -9.47 3.86
N PRO A 327 -11.51 -9.21 3.36
CA PRO A 327 -12.24 -10.09 2.45
C PRO A 327 -11.63 -10.18 1.04
N GLY A 328 -11.90 -11.30 0.34
CA GLY A 328 -11.80 -11.38 -1.11
C GLY A 328 -13.04 -10.81 -1.82
N CYS A 329 -12.93 -10.53 -3.11
CA CYS A 329 -14.10 -10.12 -3.90
C CYS A 329 -15.07 -11.29 -4.14
N PRO A 330 -16.37 -11.04 -4.37
CA PRO A 330 -17.35 -12.10 -4.52
C PRO A 330 -17.07 -12.94 -5.77
N GLN A 331 -17.00 -14.25 -5.58
CA GLN A 331 -16.62 -15.22 -6.59
C GLN A 331 -17.21 -16.59 -6.25
N PRO A 332 -17.22 -17.56 -7.19
CA PRO A 332 -17.61 -18.94 -6.91
C PRO A 332 -16.76 -19.59 -5.78
N PRO A 333 -17.23 -20.70 -5.17
CA PRO A 333 -16.46 -21.42 -4.15
C PRO A 333 -15.05 -21.84 -4.64
N GLY A 334 -14.09 -21.92 -3.72
CA GLY A 334 -12.68 -22.23 -4.01
C GLY A 334 -11.72 -21.06 -3.78
N GLY A 335 -12.26 -19.85 -3.53
CA GLY A 335 -11.52 -18.66 -3.14
C GLY A 335 -11.35 -18.49 -1.62
N PRO A 336 -11.12 -17.25 -1.15
CA PRO A 336 -11.02 -16.92 0.28
C PRO A 336 -12.29 -17.25 1.07
N GLU A 337 -12.14 -17.56 2.37
CA GLU A 337 -13.27 -17.88 3.25
C GLU A 337 -14.22 -16.69 3.47
N LEU A 338 -13.67 -15.49 3.60
CA LEU A 338 -14.42 -14.26 3.74
C LEU A 338 -14.50 -13.54 2.39
N ILE A 339 -15.71 -13.35 1.88
CA ILE A 339 -15.98 -12.60 0.63
C ILE A 339 -16.95 -11.45 0.87
N SER A 340 -16.71 -10.31 0.21
CA SER A 340 -17.52 -9.10 0.30
C SER A 340 -17.40 -8.29 -0.98
N GLU A 341 -18.41 -7.50 -1.35
CA GLU A 341 -18.24 -6.48 -2.40
C GLU A 341 -17.35 -5.32 -1.93
N ASP A 342 -17.29 -5.07 -0.62
CA ASP A 342 -16.25 -4.25 -0.01
C ASP A 342 -14.95 -5.05 0.05
N CYS A 343 -14.29 -5.19 -1.09
CA CYS A 343 -13.07 -5.99 -1.25
C CYS A 343 -11.89 -5.21 -1.85
N LEU A 344 -12.06 -3.93 -2.20
CA LEU A 344 -11.05 -3.13 -2.90
C LEU A 344 -9.95 -2.64 -1.95
N GLN A 345 -9.11 -3.60 -1.55
CA GLN A 345 -8.03 -3.43 -0.59
C GLN A 345 -6.67 -3.84 -1.17
N LEU A 346 -5.62 -3.35 -0.53
CA LEU A 346 -4.23 -3.72 -0.73
C LEU A 346 -3.70 -4.45 0.51
N ASN A 347 -2.70 -5.29 0.29
CA ASN A 347 -1.77 -5.71 1.33
C ASN A 347 -0.38 -5.16 1.01
N VAL A 348 0.34 -4.64 1.99
CA VAL A 348 1.67 -4.03 1.83
C VAL A 348 2.66 -4.67 2.79
N TRP A 349 3.77 -5.18 2.26
CA TRP A 349 4.93 -5.62 3.02
C TRP A 349 6.07 -4.67 2.74
N ARG A 350 6.62 -4.06 3.79
CA ARG A 350 7.76 -3.16 3.67
C ARG A 350 9.02 -3.70 4.35
N PRO A 351 10.22 -3.47 3.78
CA PRO A 351 11.48 -3.82 4.42
C PRO A 351 11.65 -3.13 5.78
N SER A 352 12.42 -3.75 6.66
CA SER A 352 12.83 -3.17 7.95
C SER A 352 13.88 -2.06 7.80
N THR A 353 14.60 -2.05 6.68
CA THR A 353 15.63 -1.07 6.35
C THR A 353 15.04 0.24 5.82
N PRO A 354 15.71 1.38 6.02
CA PRO A 354 15.30 2.66 5.43
C PRO A 354 15.25 2.57 3.89
N GLY A 355 14.23 3.20 3.29
CA GLY A 355 14.09 3.34 1.84
C GLY A 355 14.83 4.56 1.28
N PRO A 356 14.49 5.02 0.04
CA PRO A 356 13.38 4.52 -0.78
C PRO A 356 13.72 3.18 -1.46
N HIS A 357 12.79 2.22 -1.39
CA HIS A 357 12.90 0.88 -1.99
C HIS A 357 12.05 0.78 -3.26
N PRO A 358 12.46 0.03 -4.30
CA PRO A 358 11.56 -0.26 -5.43
C PRO A 358 10.26 -0.94 -4.96
N VAL A 359 9.19 -0.70 -5.69
CA VAL A 359 7.85 -1.21 -5.39
C VAL A 359 7.48 -2.27 -6.41
N MET A 360 6.98 -3.41 -5.95
CA MET A 360 6.41 -4.44 -6.82
C MET A 360 4.92 -4.62 -6.49
N LEU A 361 4.05 -4.32 -7.47
CA LEU A 361 2.60 -4.42 -7.34
C LEU A 361 2.08 -5.67 -8.07
N TRP A 362 1.64 -6.65 -7.29
CA TRP A 362 1.10 -7.93 -7.73
C TRP A 362 -0.38 -7.86 -8.09
N ILE A 363 -0.72 -8.34 -9.29
CA ILE A 363 -2.07 -8.54 -9.78
C ILE A 363 -2.32 -10.05 -9.89
N HIS A 364 -3.24 -10.58 -9.10
CA HIS A 364 -3.55 -12.00 -9.12
C HIS A 364 -4.26 -12.43 -10.41
N GLY A 365 -4.03 -13.69 -10.80
CA GLY A 365 -4.74 -14.38 -11.88
C GLY A 365 -6.13 -14.88 -11.46
N GLY A 366 -6.59 -15.94 -12.13
CA GLY A 366 -7.90 -16.58 -11.88
C GLY A 366 -8.95 -16.34 -12.97
N GLY A 367 -8.51 -16.17 -14.22
CA GLY A 367 -9.39 -16.07 -15.39
C GLY A 367 -10.39 -14.93 -15.33
N PHE A 368 -10.11 -13.88 -14.54
CA PHE A 368 -10.99 -12.75 -14.25
C PHE A 368 -12.29 -13.08 -13.53
N VAL A 369 -12.54 -14.33 -13.12
CA VAL A 369 -13.78 -14.78 -12.45
C VAL A 369 -13.55 -15.32 -11.04
N ALA A 370 -12.30 -15.61 -10.71
CA ALA A 370 -11.84 -16.06 -9.39
C ALA A 370 -10.46 -15.44 -9.09
N GLY A 371 -9.94 -15.72 -7.89
CA GLY A 371 -8.65 -15.23 -7.40
C GLY A 371 -8.79 -14.09 -6.40
N SER A 372 -7.74 -13.87 -5.62
CA SER A 372 -7.70 -12.85 -4.56
C SER A 372 -6.29 -12.59 -4.07
N ALA A 373 -5.96 -11.34 -3.73
CA ALA A 373 -4.74 -11.01 -2.99
C ALA A 373 -4.69 -11.62 -1.58
N VAL A 374 -5.83 -12.10 -1.08
CA VAL A 374 -5.96 -12.82 0.20
C VAL A 374 -6.23 -14.31 0.02
N GLN A 375 -5.89 -14.88 -1.14
CA GLN A 375 -6.04 -16.31 -1.39
C GLN A 375 -5.27 -17.13 -0.34
N PRO A 376 -5.92 -18.05 0.40
CA PRO A 376 -5.23 -18.89 1.36
C PRO A 376 -4.44 -20.01 0.65
N ALA A 377 -3.25 -20.31 1.19
CA ALA A 377 -2.46 -21.48 0.84
C ALA A 377 -1.79 -22.01 2.11
N ASN A 378 -2.16 -23.23 2.53
CA ASN A 378 -1.59 -23.91 3.71
C ASN A 378 -1.56 -23.06 5.00
N GLY A 379 -2.65 -22.34 5.29
CA GLY A 379 -2.77 -21.49 6.49
C GLY A 379 -2.03 -20.14 6.41
N ARG A 380 -1.55 -19.76 5.22
CA ARG A 380 -0.92 -18.46 4.93
C ARG A 380 -1.59 -17.80 3.74
N LEU A 381 -1.23 -16.55 3.44
CA LEU A 381 -1.53 -15.95 2.14
C LEU A 381 -0.66 -16.60 1.06
N GLN A 382 -1.27 -16.95 -0.08
CA GLN A 382 -0.55 -17.47 -1.24
C GLN A 382 0.48 -16.46 -1.76
N TYR A 383 0.13 -15.17 -1.76
CA TYR A 383 0.98 -14.08 -2.21
C TYR A 383 1.62 -13.33 -1.03
N ASP A 384 2.31 -14.06 -0.16
CA ASP A 384 3.01 -13.49 0.99
C ASP A 384 4.22 -12.65 0.54
N GLY A 385 4.19 -11.36 0.90
CA GLY A 385 5.20 -10.38 0.53
C GLY A 385 6.52 -10.44 1.30
N ALA A 386 6.63 -11.25 2.36
CA ALA A 386 7.76 -11.17 3.27
C ALA A 386 9.10 -11.50 2.59
N ALA A 387 9.13 -12.48 1.67
CA ALA A 387 10.34 -12.83 0.94
C ALA A 387 10.86 -11.69 0.05
N TRP A 388 9.96 -10.86 -0.48
CA TRP A 388 10.27 -9.67 -1.28
C TRP A 388 10.77 -8.53 -0.40
N ALA A 389 10.10 -8.28 0.74
CA ALA A 389 10.52 -7.29 1.73
C ALA A 389 11.94 -7.56 2.28
N ARG A 390 12.30 -8.82 2.53
CA ARG A 390 13.68 -9.20 2.92
C ARG A 390 14.73 -8.82 1.88
N ARG A 391 14.33 -8.71 0.61
CA ARG A 391 15.20 -8.38 -0.52
C ARG A 391 15.19 -6.89 -0.86
N GLY A 392 14.65 -6.05 0.02
CA GLY A 392 14.65 -4.59 -0.17
C GLY A 392 13.61 -4.11 -1.18
N VAL A 393 12.46 -4.79 -1.27
CA VAL A 393 11.32 -4.38 -2.11
C VAL A 393 10.12 -4.07 -1.22
N VAL A 394 9.42 -2.98 -1.48
CA VAL A 394 8.06 -2.82 -0.94
C VAL A 394 7.11 -3.60 -1.84
N PHE A 395 6.58 -4.70 -1.33
CA PHE A 395 5.67 -5.56 -2.07
C PHE A 395 4.21 -5.19 -1.75
N VAL A 396 3.41 -5.04 -2.79
CA VAL A 396 1.99 -4.71 -2.70
C VAL A 396 1.20 -5.76 -3.46
N SER A 397 0.17 -6.36 -2.86
CA SER A 397 -0.82 -7.17 -3.57
C SER A 397 -2.19 -6.53 -3.48
N LEU A 398 -3.02 -6.65 -4.52
CA LEU A 398 -4.33 -6.00 -4.56
C LEU A 398 -5.47 -6.94 -4.94
N ASN A 399 -6.63 -6.69 -4.36
CA ASN A 399 -7.90 -7.17 -4.88
C ASN A 399 -8.45 -6.18 -5.91
N TYR A 400 -9.04 -6.68 -6.99
CA TYR A 400 -9.83 -5.92 -7.95
C TYR A 400 -11.15 -6.65 -8.21
N ARG A 401 -12.21 -5.94 -8.64
CA ARG A 401 -13.49 -6.60 -8.94
C ARG A 401 -13.32 -7.61 -10.07
N ILE A 402 -13.97 -8.76 -9.93
CA ILE A 402 -13.92 -9.90 -10.85
C ILE A 402 -15.33 -10.34 -11.27
N GLY A 403 -15.40 -11.19 -12.28
CA GLY A 403 -16.63 -11.73 -12.87
C GLY A 403 -17.61 -10.63 -13.28
N VAL A 404 -18.88 -10.89 -13.00
CA VAL A 404 -19.97 -9.93 -13.26
C VAL A 404 -19.79 -8.61 -12.51
N PHE A 405 -19.07 -8.56 -11.39
CA PHE A 405 -18.84 -7.32 -10.64
C PHE A 405 -17.77 -6.43 -11.31
N GLY A 406 -16.76 -7.06 -11.92
CA GLY A 406 -15.61 -6.37 -12.51
C GLY A 406 -15.77 -6.01 -13.98
N TRP A 407 -16.58 -6.76 -14.73
CA TRP A 407 -16.49 -6.76 -16.19
C TRP A 407 -17.84 -6.63 -16.92
N LEU A 408 -18.96 -6.56 -16.20
CA LEU A 408 -20.28 -6.41 -16.81
C LEU A 408 -20.39 -5.10 -17.59
N ALA A 409 -20.53 -5.18 -18.91
CA ALA A 409 -20.96 -4.06 -19.73
C ALA A 409 -22.47 -4.12 -19.92
N GLN A 410 -23.20 -3.04 -19.60
CA GLN A 410 -24.66 -3.04 -19.66
C GLN A 410 -25.19 -1.71 -20.23
N ARG A 411 -26.19 -1.79 -21.12
CA ARG A 411 -26.68 -0.66 -21.92
C ARG A 411 -27.22 0.50 -21.08
N ASP A 412 -27.96 0.20 -20.01
CA ASP A 412 -28.55 1.19 -19.13
C ASP A 412 -27.50 1.89 -18.23
N LEU A 413 -26.28 1.34 -18.13
CA LEU A 413 -25.13 1.96 -17.43
C LEU A 413 -24.34 2.94 -18.31
N LEU A 414 -24.52 2.92 -19.64
CA LEU A 414 -23.85 3.89 -20.53
C LEU A 414 -24.23 5.33 -20.19
N GLY A 415 -23.23 6.19 -20.02
CA GLY A 415 -23.44 7.59 -19.67
C GLY A 415 -24.05 7.85 -18.29
N GLU A 416 -24.15 6.83 -17.42
CA GLU A 416 -24.63 7.02 -16.04
C GLU A 416 -23.73 7.96 -15.23
N ALA A 417 -22.46 8.05 -15.61
CA ALA A 417 -21.37 8.55 -14.80
C ALA A 417 -20.43 9.40 -15.66
N PRO A 418 -20.14 10.66 -15.32
CA PRO A 418 -19.22 11.47 -16.10
C PRO A 418 -17.76 10.98 -15.99
N ASP A 419 -17.41 10.32 -14.88
CA ASP A 419 -16.11 9.72 -14.60
C ASP A 419 -15.83 8.43 -15.38
N HIS A 420 -16.88 7.79 -15.88
CA HIS A 420 -16.79 6.67 -16.81
C HIS A 420 -18.02 6.68 -17.74
N PRO A 421 -17.95 7.38 -18.88
CA PRO A 421 -19.09 7.47 -19.80
C PRO A 421 -19.42 6.15 -20.51
N GLN A 422 -18.50 5.18 -20.48
CA GLN A 422 -18.72 3.81 -20.97
C GLN A 422 -19.20 2.88 -19.84
N THR A 423 -19.17 1.57 -20.08
CA THR A 423 -19.54 0.51 -19.12
C THR A 423 -18.62 -0.70 -19.31
N GLY A 424 -18.50 -1.56 -18.30
CA GLY A 424 -17.51 -2.63 -18.25
C GLY A 424 -16.15 -2.15 -17.74
N ASN A 425 -15.10 -2.98 -17.87
CA ASN A 425 -13.71 -2.67 -17.47
C ASN A 425 -13.50 -2.15 -16.03
N TYR A 426 -14.47 -2.34 -15.12
CA TYR A 426 -14.37 -1.86 -13.74
C TYR A 426 -13.19 -2.49 -12.99
N GLY A 427 -12.89 -3.77 -13.22
CA GLY A 427 -11.73 -4.45 -12.65
C GLY A 427 -10.39 -3.85 -13.12
N LEU A 428 -10.30 -3.41 -14.38
CA LEU A 428 -9.11 -2.72 -14.88
C LEU A 428 -9.00 -1.29 -14.32
N LEU A 429 -10.13 -0.59 -14.16
CA LEU A 429 -10.18 0.70 -13.47
C LEU A 429 -9.77 0.58 -12.00
N ASP A 430 -10.16 -0.49 -11.30
CA ASP A 430 -9.72 -0.79 -9.93
C ASP A 430 -8.19 -0.92 -9.86
N GLN A 431 -7.57 -1.66 -10.79
CA GLN A 431 -6.11 -1.78 -10.86
C GLN A 431 -5.42 -0.43 -11.13
N ILE A 432 -5.98 0.41 -12.00
CA ILE A 432 -5.49 1.78 -12.25
C ILE A 432 -5.63 2.64 -10.98
N ALA A 433 -6.71 2.50 -10.22
CA ALA A 433 -6.89 3.22 -8.96
C ALA A 433 -5.90 2.74 -7.88
N ALA A 434 -5.62 1.44 -7.80
CA ALA A 434 -4.57 0.91 -6.92
C ALA A 434 -3.18 1.49 -7.27
N LEU A 435 -2.85 1.60 -8.56
CA LEU A 435 -1.63 2.26 -9.01
C LEU A 435 -1.57 3.75 -8.65
N ASN A 436 -2.69 4.47 -8.78
CA ASN A 436 -2.78 5.87 -8.32
C ASN A 436 -2.60 5.98 -6.80
N TRP A 437 -3.14 5.04 -6.03
CA TRP A 437 -2.93 4.97 -4.60
C TRP A 437 -1.46 4.72 -4.27
N VAL A 438 -0.79 3.77 -4.96
CA VAL A 438 0.65 3.52 -4.79
C VAL A 438 1.44 4.80 -5.05
N ARG A 439 1.19 5.48 -6.18
CA ARG A 439 1.84 6.76 -6.50
C ARG A 439 1.65 7.81 -5.40
N GLY A 440 0.46 7.85 -4.79
CA GLY A 440 0.12 8.84 -3.77
C GLY A 440 0.61 8.52 -2.36
N ASN A 441 0.81 7.24 -2.03
CA ASN A 441 0.92 6.78 -0.64
C ASN A 441 2.15 5.92 -0.33
N ILE A 442 2.78 5.28 -1.33
CA ILE A 442 3.78 4.24 -1.06
C ILE A 442 5.07 4.75 -0.41
N ALA A 443 5.38 6.05 -0.57
CA ALA A 443 6.48 6.72 0.12
C ALA A 443 6.39 6.59 1.65
N SER A 444 5.16 6.61 2.21
CA SER A 444 4.93 6.39 3.64
C SER A 444 5.21 4.97 4.11
N PHE A 445 5.36 4.03 3.18
CA PHE A 445 5.78 2.66 3.41
C PHE A 445 7.27 2.45 3.08
N GLY A 446 8.01 3.52 2.78
CA GLY A 446 9.42 3.44 2.39
C GLY A 446 9.64 3.02 0.93
N GLY A 447 8.58 2.98 0.12
CA GLY A 447 8.66 2.67 -1.31
C GLY A 447 8.94 3.90 -2.16
N ASP A 448 9.57 3.71 -3.30
CA ASP A 448 9.83 4.73 -4.31
C ASP A 448 8.68 4.76 -5.34
N PRO A 449 7.81 5.79 -5.35
CA PRO A 449 6.75 5.90 -6.36
C PRO A 449 7.28 6.09 -7.78
N ALA A 450 8.58 6.37 -7.97
CA ALA A 450 9.24 6.45 -9.26
C ALA A 450 9.91 5.13 -9.68
N GLN A 451 9.83 4.07 -8.88
CA GLN A 451 10.33 2.73 -9.22
C GLN A 451 9.29 1.65 -8.93
N VAL A 452 8.13 1.77 -9.59
CA VAL A 452 7.04 0.81 -9.52
C VAL A 452 7.14 -0.21 -10.66
N THR A 453 7.12 -1.49 -10.31
CA THR A 453 7.02 -2.61 -11.23
C THR A 453 5.65 -3.26 -11.06
N VAL A 454 4.85 -3.30 -12.12
CA VAL A 454 3.60 -4.07 -12.14
C VAL A 454 3.90 -5.48 -12.58
N PHE A 455 3.33 -6.47 -11.90
CA PHE A 455 3.44 -7.85 -12.33
C PHE A 455 2.22 -8.68 -11.98
N GLY A 456 1.97 -9.70 -12.78
CA GLY A 456 0.89 -10.63 -12.54
C GLY A 456 1.01 -11.87 -13.41
N GLU A 457 0.27 -12.90 -13.01
CA GLU A 457 0.24 -14.20 -13.67
C GLU A 457 -1.14 -14.47 -14.27
N SER A 458 -1.19 -15.18 -15.40
CA SER A 458 -2.45 -15.55 -16.07
C SER A 458 -3.30 -14.32 -16.42
N ALA A 459 -4.53 -14.24 -15.91
CA ALA A 459 -5.39 -13.05 -16.00
C ALA A 459 -4.74 -11.78 -15.41
N GLY A 460 -3.87 -11.91 -14.41
CA GLY A 460 -3.03 -10.82 -13.89
C GLY A 460 -1.90 -10.44 -14.85
N GLY A 461 -1.37 -11.39 -15.61
CA GLY A 461 -0.46 -11.15 -16.72
C GLY A 461 -1.15 -10.42 -17.88
N VAL A 462 -2.36 -10.85 -18.26
CA VAL A 462 -3.22 -10.15 -19.25
C VAL A 462 -3.57 -8.74 -18.77
N SER A 463 -3.88 -8.57 -17.49
CA SER A 463 -4.06 -7.25 -16.87
C SER A 463 -2.79 -6.39 -17.01
N SER A 464 -1.61 -6.98 -16.82
CA SER A 464 -0.34 -6.27 -16.98
C SER A 464 -0.11 -5.83 -18.44
N CYS A 465 -0.49 -6.64 -19.43
CA CYS A 465 -0.51 -6.23 -20.85
C CYS A 465 -1.53 -5.11 -21.12
N ALA A 466 -2.71 -5.18 -20.51
CA ALA A 466 -3.74 -4.14 -20.63
C ALA A 466 -3.26 -2.81 -20.03
N LEU A 467 -2.67 -2.82 -18.83
CA LEU A 467 -2.10 -1.64 -18.19
C LEU A 467 -0.91 -1.06 -18.98
N LEU A 468 -0.11 -1.90 -19.63
CA LEU A 468 0.96 -1.47 -20.53
C LEU A 468 0.43 -0.62 -21.71
N THR A 469 -0.82 -0.80 -22.10
CA THR A 469 -1.43 -0.17 -23.29
C THR A 469 -2.56 0.81 -22.97
N ALA A 470 -3.08 0.80 -21.73
CA ALA A 470 -4.12 1.70 -21.26
C ALA A 470 -3.59 3.15 -21.11
N PRO A 471 -4.19 4.15 -21.78
CA PRO A 471 -3.73 5.54 -21.68
C PRO A 471 -3.70 6.08 -20.25
N ALA A 472 -4.69 5.74 -19.42
CA ALA A 472 -4.81 6.21 -18.04
C ALA A 472 -3.78 5.59 -17.07
N ALA A 473 -3.11 4.50 -17.46
CA ALA A 473 -2.08 3.85 -16.65
C ALA A 473 -0.66 4.36 -16.96
N ARG A 474 -0.48 5.13 -18.05
CA ARG A 474 0.82 5.65 -18.46
C ARG A 474 1.46 6.51 -17.37
N GLY A 475 2.72 6.23 -17.06
CA GLY A 475 3.48 6.94 -16.04
C GLY A 475 3.19 6.50 -14.60
N LEU A 476 2.26 5.56 -14.36
CA LEU A 476 2.00 5.02 -13.02
C LEU A 476 2.94 3.88 -12.62
N PHE A 477 3.67 3.31 -13.58
CA PHE A 477 4.70 2.31 -13.36
C PHE A 477 5.86 2.52 -14.33
N GLN A 478 7.03 1.99 -13.96
CA GLN A 478 8.27 2.14 -14.69
C GLN A 478 8.74 0.83 -15.32
N ARG A 479 8.15 -0.32 -14.95
CA ARG A 479 8.47 -1.65 -15.48
C ARG A 479 7.25 -2.57 -15.41
N VAL A 480 7.21 -3.58 -16.28
CA VAL A 480 6.15 -4.58 -16.30
C VAL A 480 6.74 -5.98 -16.38
N ILE A 481 6.18 -6.91 -15.59
CA ILE A 481 6.43 -8.34 -15.71
C ILE A 481 5.12 -9.05 -16.08
N VAL A 482 5.14 -9.87 -17.13
CA VAL A 482 3.98 -10.65 -17.61
C VAL A 482 4.31 -12.14 -17.48
N GLN A 483 3.64 -12.82 -16.57
CA GLN A 483 3.82 -14.25 -16.34
C GLN A 483 2.63 -15.00 -16.94
N SER A 484 2.86 -15.87 -17.92
CA SER A 484 1.80 -16.68 -18.55
C SER A 484 0.58 -15.86 -18.98
N GLY A 485 0.81 -14.63 -19.43
CA GLY A 485 -0.22 -13.66 -19.81
C GLY A 485 -0.28 -13.47 -21.31
N ASN A 486 -1.45 -13.67 -21.91
CA ASN A 486 -1.64 -13.51 -23.35
C ASN A 486 -1.77 -12.02 -23.75
N CYS A 487 -0.64 -11.36 -24.03
CA CYS A 487 -0.65 -9.99 -24.57
C CYS A 487 -1.18 -9.91 -26.01
N GLY A 488 -1.16 -11.00 -26.77
CA GLY A 488 -1.62 -11.07 -28.17
C GLY A 488 -3.12 -11.34 -28.31
N TRP A 489 -3.86 -11.38 -27.20
CA TRP A 489 -5.29 -11.60 -27.17
C TRP A 489 -6.06 -10.44 -27.83
N ASP A 490 -7.14 -10.77 -28.54
CA ASP A 490 -8.11 -9.81 -29.07
C ASP A 490 -9.34 -9.74 -28.13
N PRO A 491 -9.40 -8.75 -27.21
CA PRO A 491 -10.54 -8.58 -26.32
C PRO A 491 -11.86 -8.40 -27.07
N PRO A 492 -12.99 -8.83 -26.48
CA PRO A 492 -14.29 -8.51 -27.01
C PRO A 492 -14.46 -6.99 -27.15
N SER A 493 -15.19 -6.56 -28.17
CA SER A 493 -15.63 -5.16 -28.29
C SER A 493 -16.69 -4.85 -27.24
N LEU A 494 -16.87 -3.55 -26.93
CA LEU A 494 -17.98 -3.09 -26.10
C LEU A 494 -19.34 -3.63 -26.58
N SER A 495 -19.58 -3.71 -27.90
CA SER A 495 -20.81 -4.27 -28.45
C SER A 495 -21.03 -5.73 -28.06
N SER A 496 -19.97 -6.53 -28.04
CA SER A 496 -20.03 -7.91 -27.58
C SER A 496 -20.32 -7.97 -26.08
N GLY A 497 -19.64 -7.13 -25.29
CA GLY A 497 -19.88 -6.99 -23.85
C GLY A 497 -21.32 -6.60 -23.51
N LEU A 498 -21.91 -5.64 -24.24
CA LEU A 498 -23.31 -5.24 -24.07
C LEU A 498 -24.28 -6.38 -24.38
N THR A 499 -23.97 -7.21 -25.38
CA THR A 499 -24.79 -8.38 -25.73
C THR A 499 -24.73 -9.44 -24.63
N GLN A 500 -23.56 -9.66 -24.04
CA GLN A 500 -23.41 -10.45 -22.81
C GLN A 500 -24.22 -9.85 -21.66
N GLY A 501 -24.14 -8.54 -21.44
CA GLY A 501 -24.89 -7.86 -20.39
C GLY A 501 -26.41 -8.02 -20.53
N ASP A 502 -26.93 -8.02 -21.76
CA ASP A 502 -28.34 -8.30 -22.03
C ASP A 502 -28.73 -9.72 -21.60
N ARG A 503 -27.88 -10.73 -21.86
CA ARG A 503 -28.10 -12.12 -21.44
C ARG A 503 -28.04 -12.28 -19.92
N VAL A 504 -27.05 -11.68 -19.27
CA VAL A 504 -26.95 -11.66 -17.80
C VAL A 504 -28.17 -10.98 -17.18
N THR A 505 -28.62 -9.85 -17.75
CA THR A 505 -29.81 -9.14 -17.27
C THR A 505 -31.08 -9.98 -17.39
N ALA A 506 -31.21 -10.75 -18.48
CA ALA A 506 -32.32 -11.68 -18.67
C ALA A 506 -32.27 -12.85 -17.69
N ALA A 507 -31.11 -13.49 -17.54
CA ALA A 507 -30.90 -14.60 -16.61
C ALA A 507 -31.12 -14.20 -15.14
N ALA A 508 -30.79 -12.95 -14.80
CA ALA A 508 -31.04 -12.36 -13.48
C ALA A 508 -32.51 -11.98 -13.23
N GLY A 509 -33.41 -12.18 -14.21
CA GLY A 509 -34.83 -11.83 -14.09
C GLY A 509 -35.13 -10.34 -14.18
N CYS A 510 -34.16 -9.52 -14.61
CA CYS A 510 -34.28 -8.06 -14.67
C CYS A 510 -34.67 -7.51 -16.05
N ALA A 511 -34.81 -8.34 -17.10
CA ALA A 511 -35.07 -7.87 -18.46
C ALA A 511 -36.33 -6.99 -18.61
N ASN A 512 -37.38 -7.26 -17.83
CA ASN A 512 -38.65 -6.54 -17.89
C ASN A 512 -38.83 -5.50 -16.77
N ALA A 513 -37.80 -5.23 -15.98
CA ALA A 513 -37.86 -4.20 -14.94
C ALA A 513 -37.97 -2.80 -15.56
N THR A 514 -38.78 -1.92 -14.95
CA THR A 514 -38.88 -0.51 -15.36
C THR A 514 -37.55 0.22 -15.23
N ASP A 515 -36.79 -0.09 -14.17
CA ASP A 515 -35.40 0.32 -14.00
C ASP A 515 -34.53 -0.93 -13.84
N ARG A 516 -33.89 -1.33 -14.95
CA ARG A 516 -33.02 -2.51 -14.98
C ARG A 516 -31.79 -2.36 -14.10
N ARG A 517 -31.25 -1.14 -13.96
CA ARG A 517 -30.09 -0.89 -13.10
C ARG A 517 -30.45 -1.08 -11.64
N ALA A 518 -31.57 -0.49 -11.21
CA ALA A 518 -32.06 -0.65 -9.85
C ALA A 518 -32.34 -2.13 -9.54
N CYS A 519 -32.97 -2.85 -10.48
CA CYS A 519 -33.20 -4.30 -10.35
C CYS A 519 -31.89 -5.08 -10.14
N LEU A 520 -30.89 -4.85 -11.01
CA LEU A 520 -29.60 -5.54 -10.93
C LEU A 520 -28.78 -5.17 -9.69
N ARG A 521 -28.82 -3.91 -9.24
CA ARG A 521 -28.16 -3.44 -8.00
C ARG A 521 -28.84 -3.96 -6.73
N ALA A 522 -30.14 -4.28 -6.79
CA ALA A 522 -30.88 -4.83 -5.66
C ALA A 522 -30.58 -6.32 -5.39
N LEU A 523 -30.05 -7.05 -6.39
CA LEU A 523 -29.65 -8.45 -6.21
C LEU A 523 -28.47 -8.57 -5.24
N SER A 524 -28.47 -9.61 -4.42
CA SER A 524 -27.29 -9.96 -3.62
C SER A 524 -26.16 -10.46 -4.51
N ALA A 525 -24.92 -10.41 -4.01
CA ALA A 525 -23.77 -10.93 -4.75
C ALA A 525 -23.95 -12.41 -5.13
N ALA A 526 -24.53 -13.22 -4.22
CA ALA A 526 -24.81 -14.64 -4.48
C ALA A 526 -25.88 -14.84 -5.58
N GLN A 527 -26.93 -14.00 -5.61
CA GLN A 527 -27.94 -14.06 -6.66
C GLN A 527 -27.36 -13.69 -8.03
N LEU A 528 -26.49 -12.67 -8.09
CA LEU A 528 -25.82 -12.30 -9.33
C LEU A 528 -24.87 -13.40 -9.82
N LEU A 529 -24.07 -13.98 -8.94
CA LEU A 529 -23.18 -15.10 -9.28
C LEU A 529 -23.97 -16.30 -9.83
N ALA A 530 -25.10 -16.63 -9.20
CA ALA A 530 -25.97 -17.72 -9.66
C ALA A 530 -26.68 -17.41 -11.01
N ALA A 531 -26.84 -16.13 -11.36
CA ALA A 531 -27.46 -15.70 -12.61
C ALA A 531 -26.50 -15.71 -13.80
N VAL A 532 -25.19 -15.85 -13.59
CA VAL A 532 -24.20 -15.94 -14.67
C VAL A 532 -24.20 -17.37 -15.23
N PRO A 533 -24.56 -17.58 -16.51
CA PRO A 533 -24.43 -18.88 -17.16
C PRO A 533 -22.96 -19.36 -17.15
N PRO A 534 -22.67 -20.56 -16.60
CA PRO A 534 -21.31 -21.07 -16.58
C PRO A 534 -20.81 -21.38 -17.99
N VAL A 535 -19.49 -21.41 -18.16
CA VAL A 535 -18.88 -21.95 -19.37
C VAL A 535 -19.07 -23.46 -19.37
N SER A 536 -19.90 -23.99 -20.28
CA SER A 536 -20.38 -25.38 -20.23
C SER A 536 -19.52 -26.38 -20.99
N ASP A 537 -18.66 -25.93 -21.90
CA ASP A 537 -17.77 -26.81 -22.68
C ASP A 537 -16.31 -26.28 -22.69
N PRO A 538 -15.37 -26.93 -22.00
CA PRO A 538 -13.96 -26.56 -22.05
C PRO A 538 -13.27 -26.83 -23.41
N ALA A 539 -13.82 -27.72 -24.25
CA ALA A 539 -13.34 -27.92 -25.62
C ALA A 539 -13.81 -26.81 -26.57
N ASN A 540 -14.90 -26.11 -26.22
CA ASN A 540 -15.40 -24.91 -26.87
C ASN A 540 -15.47 -23.77 -25.85
N LEU A 541 -14.35 -23.04 -25.67
CA LEU A 541 -14.23 -21.76 -24.94
C LEU A 541 -15.25 -20.66 -25.35
N LEU A 542 -16.26 -20.99 -26.15
CA LEU A 542 -17.29 -20.13 -26.73
C LEU A 542 -18.69 -20.34 -26.12
N ASP A 543 -18.93 -21.39 -25.31
CA ASP A 543 -20.24 -21.66 -24.71
C ASP A 543 -20.29 -21.22 -23.24
N GLY A 544 -20.93 -20.08 -22.96
CA GLY A 544 -21.11 -19.48 -21.61
C GLY A 544 -20.74 -18.00 -21.57
N GLU A 545 -20.79 -17.37 -20.38
CA GLU A 545 -20.36 -15.97 -20.23
C GLU A 545 -18.89 -15.87 -19.78
N SER A 546 -18.04 -15.33 -20.66
CA SER A 546 -16.65 -15.01 -20.35
C SER A 546 -16.52 -13.56 -19.92
N PHE A 547 -15.82 -13.31 -18.81
CA PHE A 547 -15.56 -11.97 -18.30
C PHE A 547 -14.07 -11.64 -18.41
N GLY A 548 -13.76 -10.37 -18.66
CA GLY A 548 -12.40 -9.87 -18.78
C GLY A 548 -12.37 -8.49 -19.44
N PRO A 549 -11.17 -7.96 -19.72
CA PRO A 549 -11.04 -6.65 -20.36
C PRO A 549 -11.75 -6.58 -21.72
N MET A 550 -12.18 -5.39 -22.11
CA MET A 550 -12.84 -5.16 -23.40
C MET A 550 -12.31 -3.91 -24.08
N VAL A 551 -12.36 -3.88 -25.42
CA VAL A 551 -12.11 -2.67 -26.19
C VAL A 551 -13.34 -1.78 -26.10
N ASP A 552 -13.31 -0.84 -25.16
CA ASP A 552 -14.40 0.10 -24.85
C ASP A 552 -14.20 1.50 -25.44
N GLY A 553 -13.02 1.77 -26.01
CA GLY A 553 -12.66 3.10 -26.51
C GLY A 553 -12.42 4.13 -25.41
N PHE A 554 -12.39 3.73 -24.13
CA PHE A 554 -12.17 4.61 -22.99
C PHE A 554 -10.99 4.12 -22.14
N VAL A 555 -11.10 2.95 -21.50
CA VAL A 555 -9.98 2.33 -20.77
C VAL A 555 -8.99 1.70 -21.76
N LEU A 556 -9.52 0.96 -22.74
CA LEU A 556 -8.73 0.34 -23.81
C LEU A 556 -9.23 0.81 -25.18
N ALA A 557 -8.37 1.54 -25.89
CA ALA A 557 -8.68 2.06 -27.22
C ALA A 557 -8.66 0.97 -28.31
N GLN A 558 -7.85 -0.08 -28.12
CA GLN A 558 -7.68 -1.21 -29.04
C GLN A 558 -7.10 -2.41 -28.28
N SER A 559 -6.95 -3.57 -28.94
CA SER A 559 -6.33 -4.75 -28.32
C SER A 559 -4.89 -4.48 -27.86
N PRO A 560 -4.45 -5.01 -26.70
CA PRO A 560 -3.08 -4.81 -26.21
C PRO A 560 -2.01 -5.24 -27.21
N GLY A 561 -2.19 -6.38 -27.89
CA GLY A 561 -1.26 -6.88 -28.91
C GLY A 561 -1.08 -5.90 -30.06
N ARG A 562 -2.19 -5.38 -30.63
CA ARG A 562 -2.14 -4.33 -31.67
C ARG A 562 -1.48 -3.06 -31.16
N ALA A 563 -1.74 -2.66 -29.90
CA ALA A 563 -1.12 -1.47 -29.31
C ALA A 563 0.39 -1.61 -29.10
N ILE A 564 0.88 -2.78 -28.67
CA ILE A 564 2.32 -3.05 -28.57
C ILE A 564 2.96 -3.02 -29.96
N ALA A 565 2.38 -3.74 -30.93
CA ALA A 565 2.88 -3.78 -32.31
C ALA A 565 2.93 -2.40 -32.98
N ALA A 566 1.95 -1.53 -32.70
CA ALA A 566 1.88 -0.17 -33.24
C ALA A 566 2.72 0.87 -32.49
N GLY A 567 3.43 0.50 -31.41
CA GLY A 567 4.20 1.45 -30.60
C GLY A 567 3.35 2.34 -29.68
N ASN A 568 2.10 1.95 -29.41
CA ASN A 568 1.18 2.66 -28.51
C ASN A 568 1.26 2.18 -27.05
N ALA A 569 2.07 1.16 -26.76
CA ALA A 569 2.40 0.72 -25.40
C ALA A 569 3.27 1.77 -24.66
N ALA A 570 3.24 1.75 -23.32
CA ALA A 570 4.15 2.56 -22.53
C ALA A 570 5.62 2.12 -22.77
N ALA A 571 6.51 3.09 -22.99
CA ALA A 571 7.92 2.85 -23.26
C ALA A 571 8.71 2.52 -21.99
N VAL A 572 8.42 1.36 -21.39
CA VAL A 572 9.05 0.84 -20.18
C VAL A 572 9.66 -0.54 -20.40
N PRO A 573 10.67 -0.97 -19.63
CA PRO A 573 11.17 -2.34 -19.69
C PRO A 573 10.08 -3.40 -19.45
N LEU A 574 10.10 -4.46 -20.26
CA LEU A 574 9.22 -5.62 -20.18
C LEU A 574 10.02 -6.89 -19.85
N LEU A 575 9.57 -7.65 -18.86
CA LEU A 575 9.95 -9.05 -18.66
C LEU A 575 8.71 -9.90 -18.93
N ILE A 576 8.78 -10.88 -19.81
CA ILE A 576 7.62 -11.69 -20.18
C ILE A 576 8.03 -13.15 -20.34
N GLY A 577 7.17 -14.09 -19.97
CA GLY A 577 7.47 -15.50 -20.18
C GLY A 577 6.31 -16.42 -19.86
N VAL A 578 6.59 -17.70 -20.01
CA VAL A 578 5.62 -18.80 -19.92
C VAL A 578 6.23 -19.99 -19.20
N ASN A 579 5.37 -20.88 -18.73
CA ASN A 579 5.75 -22.23 -18.32
C ASN A 579 5.59 -23.15 -19.54
N ASP A 580 6.44 -24.18 -19.71
CA ASP A 580 6.48 -24.99 -20.93
C ASP A 580 5.19 -25.82 -21.15
N ASP A 581 4.43 -26.12 -20.09
CA ASP A 581 3.27 -27.01 -20.09
C ASP A 581 2.01 -26.38 -19.46
N GLU A 582 1.66 -25.14 -19.82
CA GLU A 582 0.56 -24.36 -19.24
C GLU A 582 -0.76 -25.15 -19.10
N ASN A 583 -1.14 -25.94 -20.10
CA ASN A 583 -2.46 -26.56 -20.20
C ASN A 583 -2.60 -27.88 -19.45
N THR A 584 -1.54 -28.39 -18.80
CA THR A 584 -1.65 -29.57 -17.92
C THR A 584 -2.63 -29.35 -16.78
N THR A 585 -2.69 -28.12 -16.25
CA THR A 585 -3.58 -27.73 -15.14
C THR A 585 -4.79 -26.92 -15.59
N LEU A 586 -4.71 -26.21 -16.71
CA LEU A 586 -5.83 -25.39 -17.21
C LEU A 586 -6.90 -26.19 -17.95
N THR A 587 -6.49 -27.24 -18.67
CA THR A 587 -7.42 -28.04 -19.49
C THR A 587 -7.37 -29.50 -19.03
N PRO A 588 -8.36 -29.96 -18.24
CA PRO A 588 -8.37 -31.33 -17.74
C PRO A 588 -8.37 -32.35 -18.89
N ALA A 589 -7.48 -33.33 -18.82
CA ALA A 589 -7.34 -34.36 -19.86
C ALA A 589 -8.63 -35.18 -20.07
N SER A 590 -9.51 -35.27 -19.08
CA SER A 590 -10.83 -35.91 -19.18
C SER A 590 -11.79 -35.22 -20.16
N LEU A 591 -11.51 -33.97 -20.51
CA LEU A 591 -12.33 -33.13 -21.40
C LEU A 591 -11.76 -33.10 -22.82
N LEU A 592 -10.62 -33.75 -23.04
CA LEU A 592 -9.91 -33.76 -24.31
C LEU A 592 -10.05 -35.11 -25.04
N PRO A 593 -9.94 -35.14 -26.38
CA PRO A 593 -10.04 -36.37 -27.14
C PRO A 593 -8.99 -37.40 -26.72
N ALA A 594 -9.45 -38.60 -26.32
CA ALA A 594 -8.58 -39.66 -25.82
C ALA A 594 -7.98 -40.58 -26.90
N THR A 595 -8.35 -40.40 -28.16
CA THR A 595 -7.87 -41.21 -29.29
C THR A 595 -7.26 -40.32 -30.36
N VAL A 596 -6.30 -40.84 -31.13
CA VAL A 596 -5.70 -40.11 -32.26
C VAL A 596 -6.78 -39.66 -33.25
N ALA A 597 -7.71 -40.55 -33.62
CA ALA A 597 -8.81 -40.21 -34.52
C ALA A 597 -9.71 -39.09 -33.94
N GLY A 598 -10.00 -39.13 -32.64
CA GLY A 598 -10.76 -38.08 -31.97
C GLY A 598 -10.02 -36.75 -31.94
N TYR A 599 -8.72 -36.77 -31.65
CA TYR A 599 -7.86 -35.59 -31.70
C TYR A 599 -7.87 -34.96 -33.09
N GLU A 600 -7.61 -35.74 -34.14
CA GLU A 600 -7.58 -35.21 -35.49
C GLU A 600 -8.95 -34.68 -35.96
N ALA A 601 -10.04 -35.34 -35.55
CA ALA A 601 -11.38 -34.85 -35.82
C ALA A 601 -11.64 -33.50 -35.13
N ALA A 602 -11.22 -33.35 -33.87
CA ALA A 602 -11.34 -32.11 -33.13
C ALA A 602 -10.51 -30.97 -33.77
N ILE A 603 -9.28 -31.25 -34.22
CA ILE A 603 -8.46 -30.27 -34.95
C ILE A 603 -9.10 -29.87 -36.27
N ARG A 604 -9.61 -30.83 -37.07
CA ARG A 604 -10.30 -30.52 -38.33
C ARG A 604 -11.58 -29.72 -38.11
N ALA A 605 -12.30 -29.96 -37.02
CA ALA A 605 -13.50 -29.21 -36.66
C ALA A 605 -13.16 -27.78 -36.21
N ARG A 606 -12.15 -27.61 -35.36
CA ARG A 606 -11.77 -26.31 -34.79
C ARG A 606 -11.00 -25.42 -35.77
N PHE A 607 -10.18 -26.02 -36.62
CA PHE A 607 -9.28 -25.31 -37.54
C PHE A 607 -9.43 -25.78 -38.99
N PRO A 608 -10.65 -25.74 -39.58
CA PRO A 608 -10.92 -26.38 -40.87
C PRO A 608 -10.02 -25.88 -42.01
N ALA A 609 -9.64 -24.60 -41.98
CA ALA A 609 -8.79 -24.00 -43.02
C ALA A 609 -7.29 -24.34 -42.89
N ILE A 610 -6.82 -24.71 -41.69
CA ILE A 610 -5.38 -24.88 -41.39
C ILE A 610 -5.05 -26.23 -40.74
N ALA A 611 -6.02 -27.14 -40.66
CA ALA A 611 -5.92 -28.40 -39.94
C ALA A 611 -4.68 -29.22 -40.33
N SER A 612 -4.36 -29.31 -41.62
CA SER A 612 -3.17 -30.04 -42.08
C SER A 612 -1.87 -29.46 -41.51
N GLY A 613 -1.76 -28.13 -41.42
CA GLY A 613 -0.58 -27.47 -40.85
C GLY A 613 -0.48 -27.62 -39.33
N VAL A 614 -1.63 -27.67 -38.65
CA VAL A 614 -1.72 -27.96 -37.21
C VAL A 614 -1.32 -29.42 -36.94
N LEU A 615 -1.92 -30.37 -37.64
CA LEU A 615 -1.64 -31.81 -37.46
C LEU A 615 -0.20 -32.19 -37.82
N GLN A 616 0.45 -31.44 -38.71
CA GLN A 616 1.86 -31.62 -39.02
C GLN A 616 2.78 -31.23 -37.84
N ARG A 617 2.41 -30.19 -37.08
CA ARG A 617 3.20 -29.66 -35.97
C ARG A 617 2.93 -30.37 -34.65
N TYR A 618 1.69 -30.80 -34.45
CA TYR A 618 1.24 -31.51 -33.26
C TYR A 618 0.72 -32.92 -33.60
N PRO A 619 1.55 -33.80 -34.20
CA PRO A 619 1.11 -35.14 -34.56
C PRO A 619 0.89 -35.97 -33.30
N ALA A 620 -0.37 -36.28 -32.95
CA ALA A 620 -0.72 -36.99 -31.71
C ALA A 620 0.02 -38.32 -31.50
N ALA A 621 0.49 -38.97 -32.57
CA ALA A 621 1.29 -40.19 -32.49
C ALA A 621 2.72 -39.99 -31.91
N GLN A 622 3.21 -38.75 -31.80
CA GLN A 622 4.51 -38.41 -31.22
C GLN A 622 4.45 -38.03 -29.74
N TYR A 623 3.24 -37.95 -29.18
CA TYR A 623 3.01 -37.61 -27.77
C TYR A 623 2.66 -38.86 -26.97
N ALA A 624 2.86 -38.81 -25.65
CA ALA A 624 2.46 -39.89 -24.75
C ALA A 624 0.96 -40.20 -24.84
N THR A 625 0.13 -39.16 -25.03
CA THR A 625 -1.30 -39.29 -25.27
C THR A 625 -1.79 -38.22 -26.26
N PRO A 626 -2.90 -38.46 -26.98
CA PRO A 626 -3.54 -37.44 -27.81
C PRO A 626 -3.95 -36.18 -27.03
N GLN A 627 -4.24 -36.31 -25.74
CA GLN A 627 -4.53 -35.18 -24.86
C GLN A 627 -3.31 -34.29 -24.64
N ARG A 628 -2.11 -34.86 -24.41
CA ARG A 628 -0.87 -34.06 -24.31
C ARG A 628 -0.59 -33.31 -25.63
N ALA A 629 -0.83 -33.94 -26.78
CA ALA A 629 -0.70 -33.26 -28.08
C ALA A 629 -1.66 -32.06 -28.23
N TYR A 630 -2.87 -32.16 -27.67
CA TYR A 630 -3.83 -31.06 -27.65
C TYR A 630 -3.42 -29.97 -26.66
N GLN A 631 -2.93 -30.34 -25.48
CA GLN A 631 -2.45 -29.39 -24.48
C GLN A 631 -1.24 -28.60 -24.99
N ASP A 632 -0.23 -29.26 -25.58
CA ASP A 632 0.95 -28.59 -26.18
C ASP A 632 0.57 -27.62 -27.30
N LEU A 633 -0.45 -27.98 -28.11
CA LEU A 633 -1.04 -27.04 -29.07
C LEU A 633 -1.62 -25.80 -28.39
N LEU A 634 -2.36 -25.97 -27.30
CA LEU A 634 -2.95 -24.87 -26.54
C LEU A 634 -1.89 -24.04 -25.81
N ASP A 635 -0.79 -24.65 -25.36
CA ASP A 635 0.35 -23.98 -24.73
C ASP A 635 0.93 -22.95 -25.70
N ASP A 636 1.22 -23.40 -26.92
CA ASP A 636 1.73 -22.53 -27.98
C ASP A 636 0.71 -21.46 -28.41
N LEU A 637 -0.54 -21.86 -28.66
CA LEU A 637 -1.58 -20.97 -29.17
C LEU A 637 -1.97 -19.87 -28.18
N LEU A 638 -2.11 -20.21 -26.89
CA LEU A 638 -2.67 -19.31 -25.87
C LEU A 638 -1.61 -18.55 -25.07
N PHE A 639 -0.38 -19.07 -24.98
CA PHE A 639 0.64 -18.52 -24.08
C PHE A 639 1.96 -18.26 -24.82
N THR A 640 2.65 -19.29 -25.30
CA THR A 640 4.04 -19.18 -25.77
C THR A 640 4.18 -18.25 -26.97
N CYS A 641 3.35 -18.44 -27.99
CA CYS A 641 3.47 -17.64 -29.22
C CYS A 641 3.05 -16.18 -29.03
N PRO A 642 1.94 -15.87 -28.32
CA PRO A 642 1.63 -14.50 -27.94
C PRO A 642 2.71 -13.81 -27.09
N ALA A 643 3.31 -14.51 -26.12
CA ALA A 643 4.37 -13.96 -25.27
C ALA A 643 5.62 -13.59 -26.09
N ARG A 644 6.06 -14.50 -26.98
CA ARG A 644 7.17 -14.24 -27.91
C ARG A 644 6.87 -13.08 -28.84
N ARG A 645 5.66 -13.02 -29.38
CA ARG A 645 5.26 -11.94 -30.28
C ARG A 645 5.27 -10.59 -29.58
N ALA A 646 4.70 -10.50 -28.38
CA ALA A 646 4.71 -9.27 -27.59
C ALA A 646 6.13 -8.82 -27.21
N ALA A 647 7.03 -9.76 -26.87
CA ALA A 647 8.44 -9.45 -26.64
C ALA A 647 9.13 -8.89 -27.90
N ALA A 648 8.88 -9.51 -29.06
CA ALA A 648 9.44 -9.07 -30.34
C ALA A 648 8.93 -7.68 -30.73
N ASP A 649 7.62 -7.47 -30.66
CA ASP A 649 6.96 -6.22 -31.04
C ASP A 649 7.39 -5.09 -30.11
N HIS A 650 7.45 -5.31 -28.80
CA HIS A 650 7.92 -4.30 -27.84
C HIS A 650 9.39 -3.93 -28.06
N ALA A 651 10.24 -4.92 -28.32
CA ALA A 651 11.66 -4.70 -28.63
C ALA A 651 11.86 -3.96 -29.96
N ALA A 652 11.02 -4.23 -30.97
CA ALA A 652 11.08 -3.56 -32.26
C ALA A 652 10.78 -2.05 -32.17
N GLN A 653 10.04 -1.62 -31.13
CA GLN A 653 9.80 -0.21 -30.81
C GLN A 653 10.98 0.46 -30.06
N GLY A 654 12.09 -0.26 -29.85
CA GLY A 654 13.28 0.23 -29.15
C GLY A 654 13.23 0.10 -27.63
N ASN A 655 12.19 -0.54 -27.07
CA ASN A 655 12.06 -0.76 -25.64
C ASN A 655 12.87 -1.98 -25.18
N ALA A 656 13.32 -1.99 -23.92
CA ALA A 656 13.97 -3.16 -23.35
C ALA A 656 12.94 -4.28 -23.12
N ALA A 657 13.22 -5.47 -23.64
CA ALA A 657 12.43 -6.67 -23.41
C ALA A 657 13.32 -7.84 -22.97
N TYR A 658 12.81 -8.71 -22.11
CA TYR A 658 13.44 -9.94 -21.63
C TYR A 658 12.41 -11.06 -21.69
N HIS A 659 12.78 -12.22 -22.24
CA HIS A 659 11.89 -13.37 -22.36
C HIS A 659 12.41 -14.56 -21.54
N TYR A 660 11.53 -15.28 -20.84
CA TYR A 660 11.87 -16.58 -20.23
C TYR A 660 10.94 -17.70 -20.69
N ALA A 661 11.45 -18.93 -20.61
CA ALA A 661 10.68 -20.16 -20.62
C ALA A 661 11.02 -20.95 -19.35
N LEU A 662 10.04 -21.21 -18.50
CA LEU A 662 10.19 -22.08 -17.35
C LEU A 662 9.97 -23.52 -17.81
N THR A 663 11.01 -24.36 -17.67
CA THR A 663 10.99 -25.78 -18.07
C THR A 663 11.22 -26.69 -16.86
N GLU A 664 11.05 -26.16 -15.66
CA GLU A 664 11.23 -26.91 -14.41
C GLU A 664 10.09 -27.92 -14.24
N ILE A 665 10.45 -29.13 -13.79
CA ILE A 665 9.51 -30.16 -13.35
C ILE A 665 9.81 -30.47 -11.89
N LEU A 666 8.84 -30.23 -11.02
CA LEU A 666 8.98 -30.49 -9.59
C LEU A 666 8.97 -32.02 -9.32
N PRO A 667 9.89 -32.56 -8.50
CA PRO A 667 10.04 -34.00 -8.31
C PRO A 667 8.93 -34.65 -7.48
N GLU A 668 8.13 -33.88 -6.76
CA GLU A 668 7.02 -34.38 -5.94
C GLU A 668 6.00 -35.11 -6.83
N PRO A 669 5.63 -36.38 -6.56
CA PRO A 669 4.89 -37.21 -7.52
C PRO A 669 3.59 -36.60 -8.06
N GLY A 670 2.85 -35.85 -7.24
CA GLY A 670 1.62 -35.16 -7.66
C GLY A 670 1.86 -33.94 -8.54
N LEU A 671 3.02 -33.28 -8.42
CA LEU A 671 3.41 -32.12 -9.23
C LEU A 671 4.21 -32.54 -10.47
N ALA A 672 5.01 -33.61 -10.39
CA ALA A 672 5.76 -34.15 -11.50
C ALA A 672 4.87 -34.53 -12.69
N ALA A 673 3.67 -35.07 -12.42
CA ALA A 673 2.69 -35.41 -13.45
C ALA A 673 2.06 -34.19 -14.15
N LEU A 674 2.21 -33.00 -13.57
CA LEU A 674 1.77 -31.74 -14.15
C LEU A 674 2.87 -31.07 -15.00
N GLU A 675 4.08 -31.62 -15.01
CA GLU A 675 5.23 -31.10 -15.77
C GLU A 675 5.48 -29.61 -15.43
N SER A 676 5.78 -28.73 -16.40
CA SER A 676 5.96 -27.29 -16.15
C SER A 676 4.62 -26.53 -16.24
N PHE A 677 3.73 -26.84 -15.30
CA PHE A 677 2.32 -26.40 -15.34
C PHE A 677 2.08 -24.90 -15.15
N HIS A 678 0.89 -24.43 -15.55
CA HIS A 678 0.44 -23.05 -15.32
C HIS A 678 0.40 -22.66 -13.84
N GLY A 679 1.06 -21.56 -13.49
CA GLY A 679 1.23 -21.10 -12.11
C GLY A 679 2.40 -21.75 -11.35
N LEU A 680 3.23 -22.58 -11.97
CA LEU A 680 4.44 -23.13 -11.33
C LEU A 680 5.42 -22.03 -10.89
N ASP A 681 5.55 -20.97 -11.67
CA ASP A 681 6.30 -19.78 -11.28
C ASP A 681 5.75 -19.10 -10.02
N ILE A 682 4.43 -19.06 -9.80
CA ILE A 682 3.85 -18.62 -8.51
C ILE A 682 4.36 -19.52 -7.37
N VAL A 683 4.36 -20.85 -7.57
CA VAL A 683 4.86 -21.80 -6.56
C VAL A 683 6.32 -21.51 -6.22
N LEU A 684 7.15 -21.26 -7.24
CA LEU A 684 8.58 -20.97 -7.05
C LEU A 684 8.86 -19.58 -6.47
N LEU A 685 8.02 -18.59 -6.79
CA LEU A 685 8.20 -17.20 -6.36
C LEU A 685 7.59 -16.88 -5.00
N PHE A 686 6.48 -17.52 -4.62
CA PHE A 686 5.74 -17.22 -3.39
C PHE A 686 5.59 -18.41 -2.45
N GLY A 687 5.73 -19.64 -2.94
CA GLY A 687 5.53 -20.85 -2.16
C GLY A 687 6.48 -20.98 -0.98
N ASP A 688 6.01 -21.65 0.07
CA ASP A 688 6.88 -22.07 1.17
C ASP A 688 7.74 -23.26 0.74
N LEU A 689 8.94 -22.97 0.24
CA LEU A 689 9.90 -23.98 -0.25
C LEU A 689 10.73 -24.61 0.89
N THR A 690 10.33 -24.47 2.16
CA THR A 690 11.03 -25.11 3.29
C THR A 690 10.95 -26.64 3.28
N LEU A 691 9.88 -27.20 2.71
CA LEU A 691 9.72 -28.65 2.53
C LEU A 691 10.22 -29.14 1.16
N ALA A 692 10.48 -28.23 0.22
CA ALA A 692 11.04 -28.57 -1.09
C ALA A 692 12.52 -28.99 -0.96
N SER A 693 13.00 -29.71 -1.97
CA SER A 693 14.42 -30.09 -2.07
C SER A 693 15.33 -28.84 -2.05
N PRO A 694 16.59 -28.95 -1.55
CA PRO A 694 17.52 -27.82 -1.55
C PRO A 694 17.74 -27.20 -2.94
N THR A 695 17.69 -28.03 -3.99
CA THR A 695 17.80 -27.62 -5.40
C THR A 695 16.65 -26.71 -5.81
N VAL A 696 15.41 -27.14 -5.57
CA VAL A 696 14.18 -26.38 -5.90
C VAL A 696 14.14 -25.08 -5.10
N ARG A 697 14.46 -25.13 -3.80
CA ARG A 697 14.52 -23.92 -2.95
C ARG A 697 15.53 -22.91 -3.49
N SER A 698 16.75 -23.36 -3.78
CA SER A 698 17.80 -22.48 -4.32
C SER A 698 17.43 -21.90 -5.68
N PHE A 699 16.64 -22.64 -6.48
CA PHE A 699 16.13 -22.18 -7.76
C PHE A 699 15.03 -21.11 -7.60
N GLY A 700 14.04 -21.33 -6.73
CA GLY A 700 13.03 -20.30 -6.42
C GLY A 700 13.67 -19.02 -5.86
N GLU A 701 14.68 -19.15 -4.99
CA GLU A 701 15.44 -18.00 -4.50
C GLU A 701 16.22 -17.26 -5.59
N ARG A 702 16.74 -17.96 -6.61
CA ARG A 702 17.37 -17.36 -7.80
C ARG A 702 16.32 -16.58 -8.60
N MET A 703 15.18 -17.19 -8.90
CA MET A 703 14.08 -16.52 -9.62
C MET A 703 13.64 -15.25 -8.89
N GLN A 704 13.41 -15.31 -7.58
CA GLN A 704 13.08 -14.12 -6.77
C GLN A 704 14.13 -13.02 -6.93
N ARG A 705 15.44 -13.35 -6.93
CA ARG A 705 16.49 -12.35 -7.14
C ARG A 705 16.45 -11.73 -8.54
N SER A 706 16.17 -12.51 -9.59
CA SER A 706 16.09 -11.96 -10.95
C SER A 706 14.92 -10.98 -11.11
N TRP A 707 13.76 -11.27 -10.48
CA TRP A 707 12.62 -10.35 -10.44
C TRP A 707 12.94 -9.08 -9.64
N VAL A 708 13.63 -9.22 -8.51
CA VAL A 708 14.07 -8.07 -7.70
C VAL A 708 15.06 -7.20 -8.47
N ASP A 709 16.07 -7.79 -9.12
CA ASP A 709 17.02 -7.06 -9.97
C ASP A 709 16.31 -6.22 -11.03
N PHE A 710 15.29 -6.80 -11.69
CA PHE A 710 14.46 -6.08 -12.63
C PHE A 710 13.72 -4.90 -11.97
N ALA A 711 13.14 -5.10 -10.79
CA ALA A 711 12.48 -4.03 -10.05
C ALA A 711 13.42 -2.87 -9.66
N PHE A 712 14.69 -3.17 -9.39
CA PHE A 712 15.76 -2.18 -9.19
C PHE A 712 16.26 -1.52 -10.48
N GLY A 713 15.74 -1.89 -11.65
CA GLY A 713 16.19 -1.37 -12.94
C GLY A 713 17.47 -1.97 -13.48
N ARG A 714 17.92 -3.09 -12.91
CA ARG A 714 19.05 -3.86 -13.41
C ARG A 714 18.57 -4.85 -14.46
N ALA A 715 19.50 -5.41 -15.23
CA ALA A 715 19.18 -6.59 -16.02
C ALA A 715 18.78 -7.72 -15.04
N PRO A 716 17.70 -8.47 -15.31
CA PRO A 716 17.30 -9.55 -14.43
C PRO A 716 18.40 -10.62 -14.38
N GLY A 717 18.70 -11.13 -13.18
CA GLY A 717 19.79 -12.09 -12.96
C GLY A 717 21.19 -11.48 -13.11
N SER A 718 21.36 -10.18 -12.80
CA SER A 718 22.64 -9.47 -12.96
C SER A 718 23.78 -10.04 -12.11
N SER A 719 23.43 -10.76 -11.03
CA SER A 719 24.38 -11.47 -10.17
C SER A 719 24.56 -12.96 -10.52
N ASP A 720 23.86 -13.46 -11.54
CA ASP A 720 23.89 -14.88 -11.90
C ASP A 720 24.99 -15.17 -12.93
N ALA A 721 25.40 -16.44 -13.03
CA ALA A 721 26.46 -16.87 -13.95
C ALA A 721 26.10 -16.66 -15.43
N ILE A 722 24.79 -16.70 -15.74
CA ILE A 722 24.25 -16.41 -17.07
C ILE A 722 23.47 -15.10 -16.96
N VAL A 723 23.97 -14.07 -17.61
CA VAL A 723 23.27 -12.78 -17.71
C VAL A 723 22.09 -12.96 -18.66
N TRP A 724 20.90 -12.58 -18.21
CA TRP A 724 19.69 -12.68 -19.02
C TRP A 724 19.81 -11.81 -20.29
N PRO A 725 19.75 -12.40 -21.49
CA PRO A 725 19.87 -11.65 -22.73
C PRO A 725 18.66 -10.73 -22.93
N ARG A 726 18.91 -9.54 -23.50
CA ARG A 726 17.81 -8.72 -24.04
C ARG A 726 17.20 -9.45 -25.23
N TYR A 727 15.87 -9.47 -25.29
CA TYR A 727 15.15 -9.99 -26.42
C TYR A 727 15.35 -9.08 -27.63
N GLN A 728 15.93 -9.61 -28.70
CA GLN A 728 16.27 -8.85 -29.91
C GLN A 728 16.03 -9.70 -31.15
N THR A 729 15.59 -9.09 -32.24
CA THR A 729 15.56 -9.75 -33.55
C THR A 729 16.93 -9.66 -34.25
N PRO A 730 17.39 -10.69 -34.97
CA PRO A 730 16.65 -11.91 -35.31
C PRO A 730 16.81 -13.06 -34.30
N THR A 731 17.67 -12.97 -33.29
CA THR A 731 18.05 -14.11 -32.43
C THR A 731 16.97 -14.54 -31.43
N ARG A 732 16.10 -13.61 -31.00
CA ARG A 732 14.90 -13.84 -30.17
C ARG A 732 15.18 -14.70 -28.93
N GLN A 733 16.29 -14.38 -28.27
CA GLN A 733 16.83 -15.20 -27.19
C GLN A 733 15.95 -15.17 -25.95
N SER A 734 15.71 -16.34 -25.38
CA SER A 734 14.99 -16.54 -24.12
C SER A 734 15.93 -17.12 -23.07
N LEU A 735 15.68 -16.84 -21.79
CA LEU A 735 16.33 -17.55 -20.70
C LEU A 735 15.50 -18.79 -20.32
N GLU A 736 16.11 -19.97 -20.37
CA GLU A 736 15.57 -21.19 -19.79
C GLU A 736 15.72 -21.13 -18.28
N LEU A 737 14.59 -21.14 -17.57
CA LEU A 737 14.55 -21.26 -16.12
C LEU A 737 14.32 -22.73 -15.78
N ASN A 738 15.38 -23.41 -15.37
CA ASN A 738 15.34 -24.78 -14.86
C ASN A 738 16.47 -24.97 -13.83
N SER A 739 16.19 -25.75 -12.79
CA SER A 739 17.06 -25.92 -11.64
C SER A 739 18.31 -26.75 -11.93
N ALA A 740 18.23 -27.68 -12.90
CA ALA A 740 19.33 -28.51 -13.37
C ALA A 740 20.15 -27.82 -14.48
N ARG A 741 19.52 -26.98 -15.31
CA ARG A 741 20.17 -26.26 -16.41
C ARG A 741 19.52 -24.89 -16.63
N THR A 742 20.24 -23.82 -16.34
CA THR A 742 19.92 -22.49 -16.88
C THR A 742 20.68 -22.32 -18.18
N ALA A 743 20.00 -21.94 -19.27
CA ALA A 743 20.61 -21.77 -20.58
C ALA A 743 19.94 -20.64 -21.36
N VAL A 744 20.64 -20.13 -22.37
CA VAL A 744 20.03 -19.24 -23.36
C VAL A 744 19.47 -20.09 -24.50
N LEU A 745 18.17 -19.93 -24.77
CA LEU A 745 17.47 -20.60 -25.86
C LEU A 745 17.36 -19.63 -27.03
N ASP A 746 17.93 -20.01 -28.17
CA ASP A 746 17.76 -19.26 -29.41
C ASP A 746 16.40 -19.59 -30.04
N ASP A 747 15.57 -18.57 -30.21
CA ASP A 747 14.26 -18.65 -30.86
C ASP A 747 13.37 -19.81 -30.36
N TYR A 748 13.26 -19.94 -29.03
CA TYR A 748 12.46 -20.99 -28.36
C TYR A 748 11.08 -21.18 -29.00
N ARG A 749 10.71 -22.43 -29.32
CA ARG A 749 9.44 -22.80 -30.00
C ARG A 749 9.24 -22.15 -31.39
N ARG A 750 10.33 -21.90 -32.15
CA ARG A 750 10.31 -21.22 -33.45
C ARG A 750 9.21 -21.69 -34.41
N ASP A 751 9.22 -22.96 -34.81
CA ASP A 751 8.35 -23.47 -35.88
C ASP A 751 6.85 -23.38 -35.55
N PRO A 752 6.39 -23.80 -34.35
CA PRO A 752 5.02 -23.58 -33.92
C PRO A 752 4.57 -22.11 -33.99
N CYS A 753 5.38 -21.18 -33.47
CA CYS A 753 4.95 -19.79 -33.42
C CYS A 753 5.08 -19.04 -34.73
N GLU A 754 6.01 -19.38 -35.62
CA GLU A 754 6.00 -18.84 -36.98
C GLU A 754 4.73 -19.26 -37.74
N PHE A 755 4.26 -20.49 -37.51
CA PHE A 755 2.98 -20.94 -38.04
C PHE A 755 1.81 -20.16 -37.45
N TRP A 756 1.70 -20.10 -36.11
CA TRP A 756 0.60 -19.40 -35.46
C TRP A 756 0.61 -17.90 -35.76
N ASN A 757 1.77 -17.25 -35.87
CA ASN A 757 1.88 -15.84 -36.25
C ASN A 757 1.25 -15.50 -37.62
N GLY A 758 1.11 -16.49 -38.50
CA GLY A 758 0.42 -16.31 -39.79
C GLY A 758 -1.11 -16.28 -39.67
N PHE A 759 -1.68 -16.77 -38.56
CA PHE A 759 -3.14 -16.94 -38.36
C PHE A 759 -3.67 -16.21 -37.14
N LEU A 760 -2.80 -15.89 -36.18
CA LEU A 760 -3.05 -14.91 -35.15
C LEU A 760 -3.12 -13.55 -35.85
N VAL A 761 -4.29 -13.28 -36.42
CA VAL A 761 -4.65 -11.96 -36.93
C VAL A 761 -4.71 -11.04 -35.72
N LEU A 762 -3.71 -10.16 -35.64
CA LEU A 762 -3.66 -9.04 -34.71
C LEU A 762 -4.90 -8.21 -34.83
#